data_AF-A0A811JTV1-F1
#
_entry.id   AF-A0A811JTV1-F1
#
_cell.length_a   1.000
_cell.length_b   1.000
_cell.length_c   1.000
_cell.angle_alpha   90.00
_cell.angle_beta   90.00
_cell.angle_gamma   90.00
#
_symmetry.space_group_name_H-M   'P 1'
#
loop_
_entity.id
_entity.type
_entity.pdbx_description
1 polymer ?
#
loop_
_entity_poly.entity_id
_entity_poly.type
_entity_poly.pdbx_seq_one_letter_code
_entity_poly.pdbx_strand_id
1 'polypeptide(L)'
;MNIVYWVLVCAGHIVSLLILQNSFLSKKSVITARSSCNDVLAGSNCWTKPLYKRAIVVLIDALRYDFINRTSEDDNLFMENTMQTLNKDPEHARLYKFIADAPTTTMQRITAMMTGSFPAFIEAGANFAAAEVEEDNLLSQMNNSAKHVVFYGDDTWTQLFPNYFSEAVPMDSFNVKDLDVVDSAVKPLLLNAQRQLLNSSLIIGHFLGVDHCGHSYGPSHPEMVRKLREMDDVVHELVTNLDDDTVLLVFGDHGMTTHGDHGGDSFLETNAALFIYSPKGFHSYFSDTVRQIDVVPTLALLLDVPIPFSSLGMVIRDFFDTVALPSIGSINVRQVIRYVDYYMQGNSEVEKAAKKTIMYYEQTSGTQTENAEFETIDELRKLLIHSMNRFDTGAVRTGTTSLLESLVLNLSLCFSYQSYDTIPFAIFHSAILLLRLTSYLGNRGGDLILNLAMYASICYRIFIAGTVVPRKLPSITFIIPLVIHLIYCFLPFSNSFIIYGADCARYFASTMAIFVGYRCVLREKKPMNYVMSTLIILIGIRLGTLNLRCREEHPECEEAFFSKHITQLSDDYTKVSRMIISGIALTFFAKRLQSGNDIVHILKRVMCIVTYFNWMFGFQQDQKFKNYGLYSAQIALLLFVVSVVLSYRHENRRNLVPRVLDLFIILLSVLGGDGILVQLIATREFLMALKEMSPKLDSITIATSLSLLSWVIFYSTGHNPVFSDIPFRAAFVFFSGESLVRSAQGLFVILHLFCGSVFTGLSVVDLQETHKSAAPIFVLVSTLQTAISCSAAIAHRKHLMMYKVFAPQFLFSAVGLIISMSVIILSRVFLK
;
A
#
# COMPACT_ATOMS: atom_id res chain seq x y z
N MET A 1 -26.70 21.12 -13.49
CA MET A 1 -25.44 21.86 -13.33
C MET A 1 -24.68 21.52 -14.58
N ASN A 2 -24.10 22.49 -15.27
CA ASN A 2 -23.33 22.17 -16.46
C ASN A 2 -22.14 21.26 -16.05
N ILE A 3 -21.86 20.24 -16.86
CA ILE A 3 -20.85 19.22 -16.59
C ILE A 3 -19.46 19.82 -16.41
N VAL A 4 -19.18 20.92 -17.10
CA VAL A 4 -17.95 21.71 -16.98
C VAL A 4 -17.68 22.13 -15.53
N TYR A 5 -18.72 22.51 -14.78
CA TYR A 5 -18.56 22.94 -13.38
C TYR A 5 -18.20 21.77 -12.46
N TRP A 6 -18.81 20.60 -12.69
CA TRP A 6 -18.43 19.39 -11.95
C TRP A 6 -16.98 19.01 -12.22
N VAL A 7 -16.54 19.09 -13.47
CA VAL A 7 -15.14 18.83 -13.84
C VAL A 7 -14.20 19.81 -13.14
N LEU A 8 -14.49 21.12 -13.14
CA LEU A 8 -13.66 22.12 -12.47
C LEU A 8 -13.59 21.92 -10.95
N VAL A 9 -14.72 21.64 -10.29
CA VAL A 9 -14.78 21.37 -8.85
C VAL A 9 -13.96 20.14 -8.51
N CYS A 10 -14.16 19.04 -9.24
CA CYS A 10 -13.45 17.79 -8.99
C CYS A 10 -11.95 17.93 -9.28
N ALA A 11 -11.56 18.62 -10.36
CA ALA A 11 -10.16 18.92 -10.64
C ALA A 11 -9.52 19.76 -9.53
N GLY A 12 -10.23 20.76 -8.99
CA GLY A 12 -9.78 21.55 -7.85
C GLY A 12 -9.50 20.69 -6.61
N HIS A 13 -10.39 19.74 -6.30
CA HIS A 13 -10.18 18.79 -5.19
C HIS A 13 -9.00 17.87 -5.46
N ILE A 14 -8.92 17.24 -6.65
CA ILE A 14 -7.84 16.32 -7.02
C ILE A 14 -6.48 17.01 -6.90
N VAL A 15 -6.31 18.19 -7.51
CA VAL A 15 -5.03 18.91 -7.46
C VAL A 15 -4.69 19.33 -6.02
N SER A 16 -5.67 19.74 -5.21
CA SER A 16 -5.44 20.05 -3.79
C SER A 16 -4.92 18.84 -3.00
N LEU A 17 -5.51 17.66 -3.23
CA LEU A 17 -5.09 16.41 -2.60
C LEU A 17 -3.71 15.96 -3.08
N LEU A 18 -3.39 16.16 -4.36
CA LEU A 18 -2.07 15.86 -4.91
C LEU A 18 -0.97 16.77 -4.33
N ILE A 19 -1.23 18.07 -4.16
CA ILE A 19 -0.31 18.99 -3.48
C ILE A 19 -0.09 18.52 -2.03
N LEU A 20 -1.17 18.18 -1.32
CA LEU A 20 -1.11 17.68 0.05
C LEU A 20 -0.30 16.38 0.14
N GLN A 21 -0.62 15.37 -0.67
CA GLN A 21 0.12 14.11 -0.74
C GLN A 21 1.63 14.36 -0.92
N ASN A 22 2.00 15.22 -1.87
CA ASN A 22 3.39 15.62 -2.13
C ASN A 22 4.08 16.33 -0.95
N SER A 23 3.31 16.84 0.01
CA SER A 23 3.78 17.55 1.20
C SER A 23 3.86 16.65 2.44
N PHE A 24 3.09 15.55 2.48
CA PHE A 24 2.96 14.67 3.65
C PHE A 24 3.98 13.55 3.70
N LEU A 25 4.32 13.00 2.55
CA LEU A 25 5.16 11.81 2.48
C LEU A 25 6.61 12.26 2.36
N SER A 26 7.49 11.65 3.17
CA SER A 26 8.93 11.99 3.18
C SER A 26 9.49 11.91 1.76
N LYS A 27 10.18 12.97 1.34
CA LYS A 27 10.93 13.02 0.09
C LYS A 27 12.41 13.02 0.44
N LYS A 28 13.09 11.95 0.05
CA LYS A 28 14.55 11.96 -0.07
C LYS A 28 14.91 12.73 -1.34
N SER A 29 15.82 13.69 -1.25
CA SER A 29 16.42 14.25 -2.46
C SER A 29 17.37 13.20 -3.04
N VAL A 30 17.16 12.80 -4.29
CA VAL A 30 18.09 11.93 -5.02
C VAL A 30 19.43 12.65 -5.12
N ILE A 31 20.48 12.03 -4.58
CA ILE A 31 21.83 12.59 -4.59
C ILE A 31 22.67 11.85 -5.62
N THR A 32 23.20 12.60 -6.58
CA THR A 32 24.01 12.07 -7.69
C THR A 32 25.51 12.02 -7.39
N ALA A 33 25.93 12.49 -6.22
CA ALA A 33 27.32 12.37 -5.75
C ALA A 33 27.68 10.89 -5.54
N ARG A 34 28.92 10.53 -5.89
CA ARG A 34 29.42 9.15 -5.85
C ARG A 34 30.72 9.06 -5.06
N SER A 35 30.95 7.91 -4.45
CA SER A 35 32.21 7.58 -3.79
C SER A 35 33.28 7.17 -4.80
N SER A 36 34.53 7.47 -4.48
CA SER A 36 35.74 7.10 -5.21
C SER A 36 36.78 6.49 -4.26
N CYS A 37 37.69 5.67 -4.80
CA CYS A 37 38.76 5.06 -4.00
C CYS A 37 39.66 6.11 -3.31
N ASN A 38 39.78 7.32 -3.86
CA ASN A 38 40.66 8.35 -3.30
C ASN A 38 40.01 9.17 -2.17
N ASP A 39 38.73 8.94 -1.86
CA ASP A 39 37.97 9.83 -0.97
C ASP A 39 38.30 9.68 0.52
N VAL A 40 38.70 8.48 0.96
CA VAL A 40 38.85 8.15 2.38
C VAL A 40 40.29 7.80 2.75
N LEU A 41 40.94 6.96 1.95
CA LEU A 41 42.33 6.54 2.10
C LEU A 41 43.03 6.57 0.73
N ALA A 42 44.26 7.07 0.67
CA ALA A 42 45.10 6.99 -0.51
C ALA A 42 46.06 5.79 -0.38
N GLY A 43 45.95 4.80 -1.26
CA GLY A 43 46.74 3.56 -1.21
C GLY A 43 46.74 2.77 -2.51
N SER A 44 47.33 1.57 -2.49
CA SER A 44 47.37 0.63 -3.63
C SER A 44 46.07 -0.16 -3.81
N ASN A 45 45.31 -0.33 -2.74
CA ASN A 45 43.96 -0.89 -2.75
C ASN A 45 42.94 0.26 -2.70
N CYS A 46 41.66 -0.02 -2.92
CA CYS A 46 40.65 1.03 -2.91
C CYS A 46 40.54 1.65 -1.51
N TRP A 47 39.87 0.98 -0.57
CA TRP A 47 39.79 1.43 0.82
C TRP A 47 40.34 0.41 1.82
N THR A 48 40.32 -0.88 1.50
CA THR A 48 40.79 -1.94 2.41
C THR A 48 41.53 -3.03 1.64
N LYS A 49 42.11 -4.01 2.35
CA LYS A 49 42.48 -5.26 1.69
C LYS A 49 41.21 -6.13 1.60
N PRO A 50 40.84 -6.66 0.43
CA PRO A 50 39.65 -7.49 0.31
C PRO A 50 39.82 -8.76 1.14
N LEU A 51 38.77 -9.12 1.89
CA LEU A 51 38.74 -10.38 2.64
C LEU A 51 38.35 -11.54 1.73
N TYR A 52 37.53 -11.28 0.71
CA TYR A 52 37.05 -12.28 -0.25
C TYR A 52 37.31 -11.84 -1.68
N LYS A 53 37.47 -12.82 -2.59
CA LYS A 53 37.48 -12.53 -4.03
C LYS A 53 36.07 -12.45 -4.59
N ARG A 54 35.13 -13.18 -3.98
CA ARG A 54 33.77 -13.33 -4.45
C ARG A 54 32.76 -13.33 -3.30
N ALA A 55 31.56 -12.82 -3.57
CA ALA A 55 30.39 -13.03 -2.74
C ALA A 55 29.27 -13.66 -3.55
N ILE A 56 28.52 -14.57 -2.94
CA ILE A 56 27.26 -15.09 -3.44
C ILE A 56 26.16 -14.54 -2.56
N VAL A 57 25.19 -13.85 -3.16
CA VAL A 57 24.04 -13.26 -2.48
C VAL A 57 22.79 -13.99 -2.97
N VAL A 58 22.05 -14.56 -2.03
CA VAL A 58 20.77 -15.21 -2.30
C VAL A 58 19.68 -14.43 -1.59
N LEU A 59 18.82 -13.79 -2.38
CA LEU A 59 17.61 -13.14 -1.88
C LEU A 59 16.46 -14.15 -1.99
N ILE A 60 15.83 -14.46 -0.87
CA ILE A 60 14.59 -15.25 -0.82
C ILE A 60 13.49 -14.27 -0.39
N ASP A 61 12.62 -13.91 -1.33
CA ASP A 61 11.57 -12.91 -1.09
C ASP A 61 10.68 -13.32 0.10
N ALA A 62 10.45 -12.37 1.01
CA ALA A 62 9.68 -12.52 2.24
C ALA A 62 10.18 -13.59 3.24
N LEU A 63 11.48 -13.93 3.25
CA LEU A 63 12.07 -14.87 4.21
C LEU A 63 12.10 -14.29 5.63
N ARG A 64 11.11 -14.66 6.45
CA ARG A 64 11.02 -14.31 7.87
C ARG A 64 12.11 -15.00 8.71
N TYR A 65 12.54 -14.31 9.77
CA TYR A 65 13.48 -14.88 10.74
C TYR A 65 13.00 -16.22 11.35
N ASP A 66 11.70 -16.33 11.63
CA ASP A 66 11.11 -17.52 12.25
C ASP A 66 10.85 -18.68 11.28
N PHE A 67 11.07 -18.50 9.98
CA PHE A 67 11.15 -19.62 9.03
C PHE A 67 12.47 -20.39 9.12
N ILE A 68 13.51 -19.75 9.70
CA ILE A 68 14.80 -20.40 9.97
C ILE A 68 14.93 -20.73 11.45
N ASN A 69 14.60 -19.83 12.38
CA ASN A 69 14.81 -20.08 13.81
C ASN A 69 13.49 -20.31 14.55
N ARG A 70 13.39 -21.44 15.26
CA ARG A 70 12.20 -21.85 16.00
C ARG A 70 11.88 -20.88 17.14
N THR A 71 10.68 -20.30 17.12
CA THR A 71 10.13 -19.52 18.23
C THR A 71 9.07 -20.30 19.03
N SER A 72 8.53 -21.40 18.51
CA SER A 72 7.55 -22.28 19.18
C SER A 72 7.74 -23.77 18.79
N GLU A 73 7.18 -24.69 19.59
CA GLU A 73 7.32 -26.15 19.40
C GLU A 73 6.40 -26.75 18.30
N ASP A 74 5.40 -26.00 17.80
CA ASP A 74 4.25 -26.56 17.06
C ASP A 74 4.22 -26.31 15.54
N ASP A 75 5.21 -25.65 14.93
CA ASP A 75 5.21 -25.39 13.49
C ASP A 75 6.23 -26.28 12.73
N ASN A 76 5.72 -27.06 11.76
CA ASN A 76 6.49 -27.87 10.80
C ASN A 76 7.17 -27.01 9.69
N LEU A 77 7.21 -25.69 9.86
CA LEU A 77 7.72 -24.68 8.91
C LEU A 77 9.16 -24.32 9.27
N PHE A 78 10.15 -24.96 8.63
CA PHE A 78 11.54 -24.81 9.06
C PHE A 78 12.56 -25.18 7.98
N MET A 79 13.61 -24.37 7.87
CA MET A 79 14.83 -24.66 7.10
C MET A 79 15.81 -25.47 7.96
N GLU A 80 15.60 -26.79 7.99
CA GLU A 80 16.30 -27.70 8.89
C GLU A 80 17.80 -27.81 8.63
N ASN A 81 18.22 -27.95 7.37
CA ASN A 81 19.62 -28.09 7.01
C ASN A 81 20.40 -26.81 7.34
N THR A 82 19.81 -25.64 7.10
CA THR A 82 20.40 -24.34 7.46
C THR A 82 20.67 -24.25 8.96
N MET A 83 19.72 -24.69 9.79
CA MET A 83 19.90 -24.73 11.24
C MET A 83 20.87 -25.81 11.71
N GLN A 84 20.93 -26.95 11.02
CA GLN A 84 21.97 -27.95 11.28
C GLN A 84 23.36 -27.37 10.98
N THR A 85 23.54 -26.61 9.91
CA THR A 85 24.80 -25.92 9.61
C THR A 85 25.18 -24.93 10.70
N LEU A 86 24.22 -24.11 11.18
CA LEU A 86 24.46 -23.19 12.30
C LEU A 86 24.93 -23.90 13.57
N ASN A 87 24.37 -25.06 13.87
CA ASN A 87 24.74 -25.85 15.05
C ASN A 87 26.07 -26.61 14.89
N LYS A 88 26.39 -27.07 13.68
CA LYS A 88 27.61 -27.84 13.40
C LYS A 88 28.85 -26.94 13.26
N ASP A 89 28.70 -25.81 12.58
CA ASP A 89 29.80 -24.90 12.25
C ASP A 89 29.54 -23.48 12.80
N PRO A 90 29.35 -23.31 14.13
CA PRO A 90 29.02 -22.01 14.74
C PRO A 90 30.19 -21.01 14.67
N GLU A 91 31.36 -21.38 14.19
CA GLU A 91 32.45 -20.44 13.90
C GLU A 91 32.34 -19.85 12.48
N HIS A 92 31.66 -20.55 11.56
CA HIS A 92 31.60 -20.24 10.12
C HIS A 92 30.21 -19.83 9.67
N ALA A 93 29.17 -20.05 10.49
CA ALA A 93 27.79 -19.71 10.19
C ALA A 93 27.23 -18.70 11.21
N ARG A 94 26.43 -17.74 10.72
CA ARG A 94 25.71 -16.76 11.55
C ARG A 94 24.28 -16.61 11.06
N LEU A 95 23.37 -16.40 12.00
CA LEU A 95 21.97 -16.04 11.73
C LEU A 95 21.63 -14.78 12.51
N TYR A 96 21.15 -13.76 11.80
CA TYR A 96 20.74 -12.49 12.39
C TYR A 96 19.26 -12.22 12.11
N LYS A 97 18.61 -11.53 13.04
CA LYS A 97 17.41 -10.76 12.73
C LYS A 97 17.81 -9.62 11.79
N PHE A 98 17.24 -9.62 10.60
CA PHE A 98 17.59 -8.70 9.53
C PHE A 98 16.51 -7.64 9.39
N ILE A 99 16.70 -6.52 10.09
CA ILE A 99 15.65 -5.53 10.29
C ILE A 99 15.47 -4.69 9.03
N ALA A 100 14.32 -4.86 8.38
CA ALA A 100 13.87 -4.06 7.26
C ALA A 100 13.13 -2.80 7.74
N ASP A 101 13.58 -1.62 7.32
CA ASP A 101 12.80 -0.39 7.53
C ASP A 101 11.53 -0.41 6.65
N ALA A 102 10.45 0.21 7.12
CA ALA A 102 9.24 0.40 6.31
C ALA A 102 9.43 1.51 5.26
N PRO A 103 8.79 1.41 4.08
CA PRO A 103 7.88 0.36 3.64
C PRO A 103 8.57 -0.96 3.25
N THR A 104 8.02 -2.09 3.70
CA THR A 104 8.54 -3.45 3.48
C THR A 104 8.07 -4.05 2.14
N THR A 105 8.31 -3.32 1.05
CA THR A 105 8.01 -3.79 -0.32
C THR A 105 9.31 -4.15 -1.05
N THR A 106 9.36 -5.26 -1.78
CA THR A 106 10.53 -5.80 -2.48
C THR A 106 11.43 -4.76 -3.13
N MET A 107 10.88 -3.97 -4.05
CA MET A 107 11.61 -2.93 -4.77
C MET A 107 12.26 -1.89 -3.84
N GLN A 108 11.56 -1.44 -2.80
CA GLN A 108 12.10 -0.46 -1.84
C GLN A 108 13.21 -1.06 -0.99
N ARG A 109 13.15 -2.36 -0.70
CA ARG A 109 14.14 -3.08 0.10
C ARG A 109 15.39 -3.39 -0.72
N ILE A 110 15.23 -3.83 -1.96
CA ILE A 110 16.33 -3.96 -2.94
C ILE A 110 17.09 -2.63 -3.08
N THR A 111 16.39 -1.52 -3.32
CA THR A 111 17.03 -0.19 -3.45
C THR A 111 17.83 0.19 -2.20
N ALA A 112 17.29 -0.02 -1.00
CA ALA A 112 18.00 0.29 0.24
C ALA A 112 19.20 -0.64 0.48
N MET A 113 19.07 -1.93 0.16
CA MET A 113 20.15 -2.92 0.28
C MET A 113 21.26 -2.74 -0.76
N MET A 114 21.06 -1.93 -1.80
CA MET A 114 22.12 -1.60 -2.77
C MET A 114 22.69 -0.19 -2.56
N THR A 115 21.90 0.77 -2.07
CA THR A 115 22.35 2.16 -1.82
C THR A 115 22.85 2.40 -0.40
N GLY A 116 22.47 1.54 0.56
CA GLY A 116 22.72 1.72 1.99
C GLY A 116 21.89 2.83 2.63
N SER A 117 20.85 3.31 1.95
CA SER A 117 20.10 4.51 2.34
C SER A 117 18.71 4.20 2.89
N PHE A 118 18.09 5.18 3.56
CA PHE A 118 16.74 5.06 4.11
C PHE A 118 15.67 5.19 3.01
N PRO A 119 14.65 4.30 2.97
CA PRO A 119 13.59 4.37 1.95
C PRO A 119 12.65 5.56 2.16
N ALA A 120 12.12 6.13 1.07
CA ALA A 120 11.10 7.18 1.12
C ALA A 120 9.70 6.63 0.76
N PHE A 121 8.68 6.91 1.58
CA PHE A 121 7.31 6.42 1.37
C PHE A 121 6.68 6.83 0.02
N ILE A 122 7.08 7.94 -0.62
CA ILE A 122 6.54 8.33 -1.95
C ILE A 122 7.04 7.41 -3.05
N GLU A 123 8.28 6.94 -2.96
CA GLU A 123 8.86 6.08 -4.00
C GLU A 123 8.06 4.78 -4.13
N ALA A 124 7.51 4.25 -3.04
CA ALA A 124 6.65 3.06 -3.08
C ALA A 124 5.37 3.24 -3.94
N GLY A 125 4.76 4.43 -3.94
CA GLY A 125 3.56 4.72 -4.73
C GLY A 125 3.84 5.23 -6.15
N ALA A 126 5.00 5.85 -6.39
CA ALA A 126 5.43 6.29 -7.72
C ALA A 126 6.01 5.13 -8.55
N ASN A 127 6.54 4.09 -7.89
CA ASN A 127 7.25 3.00 -8.53
C ASN A 127 6.35 1.82 -8.98
N PHE A 128 5.04 2.01 -9.13
CA PHE A 128 4.22 1.07 -9.94
C PHE A 128 4.73 0.95 -11.40
N ALA A 129 5.65 1.83 -11.80
CA ALA A 129 6.66 1.57 -12.82
C ALA A 129 8.03 1.70 -12.15
N ALA A 130 8.80 0.61 -12.00
CA ALA A 130 10.12 0.68 -11.39
C ALA A 130 10.98 1.72 -12.13
N ALA A 131 11.32 2.80 -11.43
CA ALA A 131 12.18 3.85 -11.96
C ALA A 131 13.64 3.49 -11.67
N GLU A 132 14.53 3.77 -12.63
CA GLU A 132 15.96 3.55 -12.49
C GLU A 132 16.52 4.28 -11.26
N VAL A 133 17.39 3.58 -10.51
CA VAL A 133 18.11 4.13 -9.36
C VAL A 133 19.34 4.89 -9.84
N GLU A 134 19.24 6.21 -9.84
CA GLU A 134 20.34 7.11 -10.26
C GLU A 134 21.42 7.30 -9.19
N GLU A 135 21.08 7.05 -7.92
CA GLU A 135 21.97 7.22 -6.77
C GLU A 135 23.16 6.26 -6.80
N ASP A 136 24.24 6.67 -6.15
CA ASP A 136 25.38 5.80 -5.93
C ASP A 136 24.97 4.52 -5.19
N ASN A 137 25.41 3.38 -5.71
CA ASN A 137 24.98 2.07 -5.21
C ASN A 137 26.08 1.02 -5.42
N LEU A 138 25.98 -0.08 -4.67
CA LEU A 138 26.96 -1.16 -4.64
C LEU A 138 27.21 -1.74 -6.03
N LEU A 139 26.17 -1.98 -6.84
CA LEU A 139 26.33 -2.54 -8.19
C LEU A 139 27.09 -1.60 -9.11
N SER A 140 26.79 -0.29 -9.05
CA SER A 140 27.51 0.72 -9.81
C SER A 140 28.98 0.83 -9.37
N GLN A 141 29.27 0.70 -8.08
CA GLN A 141 30.64 0.69 -7.55
C GLN A 141 31.41 -0.55 -7.99
N MET A 142 30.78 -1.72 -7.96
CA MET A 142 31.35 -2.96 -8.49
C MET A 142 31.70 -2.84 -9.98
N ASN A 143 30.76 -2.33 -10.79
CA ASN A 143 30.97 -2.13 -12.22
C ASN A 143 32.10 -1.13 -12.51
N ASN A 144 32.14 0.00 -11.79
CA ASN A 144 33.20 1.01 -11.94
C ASN A 144 34.58 0.50 -11.53
N SER A 145 34.64 -0.45 -10.61
CA SER A 145 35.87 -1.16 -10.22
C SER A 145 36.18 -2.38 -11.11
N ALA A 146 35.54 -2.49 -12.28
CA ALA A 146 35.70 -3.58 -13.25
C ALA A 146 35.48 -4.98 -12.64
N LYS A 147 34.60 -5.08 -11.63
CA LYS A 147 34.21 -6.35 -11.02
C LYS A 147 33.09 -6.98 -11.85
N HIS A 148 33.15 -8.29 -12.05
CA HIS A 148 32.16 -9.02 -12.83
C HIS A 148 30.95 -9.39 -11.96
N VAL A 149 29.76 -8.87 -12.31
CA VAL A 149 28.52 -9.05 -11.54
C VAL A 149 27.52 -9.87 -12.34
N VAL A 150 26.99 -10.93 -11.74
CA VAL A 150 26.06 -11.88 -12.36
C VAL A 150 24.74 -11.88 -11.62
N PHE A 151 23.62 -11.86 -12.34
CA PHE A 151 22.28 -11.84 -11.75
C PHE A 151 21.31 -12.84 -12.41
N TYR A 152 20.55 -13.55 -11.58
CA TYR A 152 19.45 -14.42 -12.00
C TYR A 152 18.24 -14.25 -11.08
N GLY A 153 17.04 -14.04 -11.64
CA GLY A 153 15.80 -13.98 -10.85
C GLY A 153 14.88 -12.83 -11.27
N ASP A 154 14.12 -12.30 -10.32
CA ASP A 154 13.15 -11.20 -10.49
C ASP A 154 13.67 -10.03 -11.35
N ASP A 155 12.94 -9.72 -12.42
CA ASP A 155 13.27 -8.65 -13.35
C ASP A 155 13.28 -7.24 -12.74
N THR A 156 12.70 -7.04 -11.55
CA THR A 156 12.78 -5.80 -10.75
C THR A 156 14.22 -5.28 -10.64
N TRP A 157 15.20 -6.19 -10.50
CA TRP A 157 16.63 -5.80 -10.44
C TRP A 157 17.08 -5.10 -11.71
N THR A 158 16.72 -5.61 -12.88
CA THR A 158 17.12 -5.03 -14.16
C THR A 158 16.36 -3.76 -14.50
N GLN A 159 15.16 -3.58 -13.94
CA GLN A 159 14.40 -2.34 -14.04
C GLN A 159 15.00 -1.23 -13.15
N LEU A 160 15.41 -1.56 -11.91
CA LEU A 160 16.04 -0.62 -10.99
C LEU A 160 17.49 -0.28 -11.36
N PHE A 161 18.24 -1.26 -11.86
CA PHE A 161 19.70 -1.18 -12.07
C PHE A 161 20.09 -1.54 -13.50
N PRO A 162 19.60 -0.78 -14.50
CA PRO A 162 19.93 -1.06 -15.88
C PRO A 162 21.45 -0.87 -16.10
N ASN A 163 22.06 -1.80 -16.84
CA ASN A 163 23.47 -1.74 -17.26
C ASN A 163 24.55 -1.98 -16.19
N TYR A 164 24.20 -2.40 -14.96
CA TYR A 164 25.22 -2.71 -13.93
C TYR A 164 25.60 -4.20 -13.84
N PHE A 165 24.93 -5.08 -14.59
CA PHE A 165 25.21 -6.51 -14.63
C PHE A 165 26.08 -6.88 -15.84
N SER A 166 27.11 -7.69 -15.61
CA SER A 166 27.93 -8.28 -16.68
C SER A 166 27.18 -9.41 -17.39
N GLU A 167 26.39 -10.18 -16.64
CA GLU A 167 25.45 -11.19 -17.12
C GLU A 167 24.17 -11.12 -16.28
N ALA A 168 23.01 -11.11 -16.94
CA ALA A 168 21.71 -11.09 -16.27
C ALA A 168 20.70 -11.98 -17.00
N VAL A 169 19.99 -12.82 -16.25
CA VAL A 169 18.79 -13.51 -16.75
C VAL A 169 17.60 -13.11 -15.87
N PRO A 170 16.91 -12.00 -16.24
CA PRO A 170 15.70 -11.57 -15.55
C PRO A 170 14.52 -12.49 -15.86
N MET A 171 13.65 -12.69 -14.89
CA MET A 171 12.44 -13.50 -14.95
C MET A 171 11.24 -12.66 -14.53
N ASP A 172 10.11 -12.81 -15.24
CA ASP A 172 8.86 -12.11 -14.92
C ASP A 172 8.38 -12.50 -13.52
N SER A 173 8.39 -11.54 -12.60
CA SER A 173 7.95 -11.69 -11.21
C SER A 173 6.49 -11.34 -10.98
N PHE A 174 5.80 -10.79 -11.98
CA PHE A 174 4.53 -10.11 -11.76
C PHE A 174 3.39 -11.10 -11.42
N ASN A 175 3.53 -12.40 -11.74
CA ASN A 175 2.51 -13.41 -11.46
C ASN A 175 2.67 -14.07 -10.07
N VAL A 176 2.03 -13.49 -9.06
CA VAL A 176 2.02 -13.96 -7.66
C VAL A 176 1.47 -15.40 -7.48
N LYS A 177 0.79 -15.97 -8.48
CA LYS A 177 0.27 -17.37 -8.43
C LYS A 177 1.30 -18.42 -8.87
N ASP A 178 2.40 -17.99 -9.45
CA ASP A 178 3.52 -18.86 -9.79
C ASP A 178 4.41 -19.05 -8.58
N LEU A 179 4.58 -20.29 -8.12
CA LEU A 179 5.46 -20.60 -7.00
C LEU A 179 6.81 -21.19 -7.43
N ASP A 180 6.94 -21.62 -8.69
CA ASP A 180 7.96 -22.61 -9.05
C ASP A 180 8.76 -22.26 -10.31
N VAL A 181 8.20 -21.52 -11.29
CA VAL A 181 8.90 -21.32 -12.57
C VAL A 181 10.17 -20.49 -12.38
N VAL A 182 10.08 -19.38 -11.65
CA VAL A 182 11.25 -18.52 -11.36
C VAL A 182 12.28 -19.29 -10.55
N ASP A 183 11.88 -19.90 -9.42
CA ASP A 183 12.79 -20.63 -8.54
C ASP A 183 13.49 -21.81 -9.25
N SER A 184 12.75 -22.57 -10.08
CA SER A 184 13.28 -23.70 -10.85
C SER A 184 14.27 -23.27 -11.93
N ALA A 185 14.15 -22.04 -12.43
CA ALA A 185 15.07 -21.48 -13.41
C ALA A 185 16.32 -20.89 -12.73
N VAL A 186 16.16 -20.21 -11.60
CA VAL A 186 17.26 -19.56 -10.86
C VAL A 186 18.21 -20.60 -10.24
N LYS A 187 17.68 -21.66 -9.61
CA LYS A 187 18.49 -22.68 -8.92
C LYS A 187 19.64 -23.24 -9.78
N PRO A 188 19.40 -23.83 -10.98
CA PRO A 188 20.47 -24.39 -11.78
C PRO A 188 21.46 -23.33 -12.31
N LEU A 189 20.98 -22.12 -12.65
CA LEU A 189 21.84 -21.03 -13.11
C LEU A 189 22.80 -20.56 -12.01
N LEU A 190 22.29 -20.39 -10.78
CA LEU A 190 23.06 -19.98 -9.62
C LEU A 190 24.16 -21.00 -9.28
N LEU A 191 23.80 -22.28 -9.21
CA LEU A 191 24.75 -23.37 -8.93
C LEU A 191 25.78 -23.52 -10.05
N ASN A 192 25.37 -23.33 -11.31
CA ASN A 192 26.30 -23.37 -12.43
C ASN A 192 27.28 -22.19 -12.39
N ALA A 193 26.79 -20.98 -12.10
CA ALA A 193 27.62 -19.79 -11.96
C ALA A 193 28.66 -19.93 -10.84
N GLN A 194 28.29 -20.49 -9.69
CA GLN A 194 29.22 -20.79 -8.60
C GLN A 194 30.40 -21.65 -9.09
N ARG A 195 30.12 -22.70 -9.87
CA ARG A 195 31.10 -23.70 -10.34
C ARG A 195 31.92 -23.24 -11.55
N GLN A 196 31.31 -22.53 -12.50
CA GLN A 196 31.91 -22.27 -13.81
C GLN A 196 32.42 -20.83 -13.98
N LEU A 197 31.81 -19.83 -13.33
CA LEU A 197 32.18 -18.42 -13.51
C LEU A 197 33.25 -18.00 -12.50
N LEU A 198 34.46 -18.55 -12.63
CA LEU A 198 35.57 -18.32 -11.69
C LEU A 198 36.01 -16.85 -11.58
N ASN A 199 35.71 -16.03 -12.59
CA ASN A 199 36.05 -14.60 -12.61
C ASN A 199 34.94 -13.70 -12.03
N SER A 200 33.80 -14.25 -11.61
CA SER A 200 32.71 -13.46 -11.00
C SER A 200 33.11 -12.94 -9.63
N SER A 201 32.90 -11.65 -9.36
CA SER A 201 33.13 -11.07 -8.03
C SER A 201 31.85 -11.04 -7.18
N LEU A 202 30.69 -10.99 -7.83
CA LEU A 202 29.38 -11.03 -7.17
C LEU A 202 28.39 -11.83 -8.02
N ILE A 203 27.75 -12.81 -7.40
CA ILE A 203 26.65 -13.57 -8.00
C ILE A 203 25.40 -13.35 -7.16
N ILE A 204 24.30 -12.96 -7.79
CA ILE A 204 23.02 -12.69 -7.14
C ILE A 204 21.96 -13.64 -7.68
N GLY A 205 21.31 -14.40 -6.80
CA GLY A 205 20.11 -15.18 -7.10
C GLY A 205 18.92 -14.64 -6.33
N HIS A 206 17.80 -14.35 -7.00
CA HIS A 206 16.56 -13.88 -6.36
C HIS A 206 15.42 -14.88 -6.61
N PHE A 207 14.93 -15.48 -5.52
CA PHE A 207 13.83 -16.45 -5.49
C PHE A 207 12.54 -15.80 -4.96
N LEU A 208 11.39 -16.13 -5.56
CA LEU A 208 10.09 -15.49 -5.30
C LEU A 208 9.08 -16.43 -4.64
N GLY A 209 9.30 -17.74 -4.71
CA GLY A 209 8.28 -18.73 -4.37
C GLY A 209 7.79 -18.68 -2.92
N VAL A 210 8.61 -18.15 -1.98
CA VAL A 210 8.21 -17.96 -0.56
C VAL A 210 7.20 -16.83 -0.43
N ASP A 211 7.49 -15.62 -0.93
CA ASP A 211 6.55 -14.50 -0.93
C ASP A 211 5.25 -14.84 -1.67
N HIS A 212 5.36 -15.39 -2.88
CA HIS A 212 4.21 -15.80 -3.69
C HIS A 212 3.36 -16.86 -2.98
N CYS A 213 3.98 -17.76 -2.19
CA CYS A 213 3.25 -18.72 -1.37
C CYS A 213 2.52 -18.03 -0.21
N GLY A 214 3.14 -17.05 0.44
CA GLY A 214 2.50 -16.17 1.41
C GLY A 214 1.23 -15.54 0.83
N HIS A 215 1.36 -14.85 -0.29
CA HIS A 215 0.24 -14.24 -1.01
C HIS A 215 -0.73 -15.23 -1.65
N SER A 216 -0.43 -16.51 -1.79
CA SER A 216 -1.37 -17.46 -2.40
C SER A 216 -2.13 -18.26 -1.33
N TYR A 217 -1.42 -18.71 -0.32
CA TYR A 217 -1.86 -19.70 0.65
C TYR A 217 -1.69 -19.26 2.11
N GLY A 218 -0.81 -18.30 2.38
CA GLY A 218 -0.45 -17.85 3.72
C GLY A 218 0.75 -18.63 4.30
N PRO A 219 1.43 -18.06 5.31
CA PRO A 219 2.67 -18.61 5.86
C PRO A 219 2.49 -19.95 6.58
N SER A 220 1.30 -20.24 7.11
CA SER A 220 1.04 -21.49 7.85
C SER A 220 0.60 -22.67 6.96
N HIS A 221 0.53 -22.50 5.64
CA HIS A 221 0.04 -23.53 4.72
C HIS A 221 1.11 -24.60 4.42
N PRO A 222 0.75 -25.88 4.20
CA PRO A 222 1.73 -26.92 3.84
C PRO A 222 2.59 -26.61 2.60
N GLU A 223 2.05 -25.86 1.63
CA GLU A 223 2.85 -25.37 0.48
C GLU A 223 4.01 -24.46 0.90
N MET A 224 3.87 -23.69 1.99
CA MET A 224 4.98 -22.90 2.52
C MET A 224 6.09 -23.81 3.03
N VAL A 225 5.75 -24.92 3.70
CA VAL A 225 6.73 -25.94 4.13
C VAL A 225 7.49 -26.51 2.92
N ARG A 226 6.78 -26.82 1.83
CA ARG A 226 7.42 -27.31 0.58
C ARG A 226 8.41 -26.28 0.04
N LYS A 227 8.00 -25.02 -0.06
CA LYS A 227 8.85 -23.93 -0.57
C LYS A 227 10.06 -23.64 0.31
N LEU A 228 9.89 -23.64 1.63
CA LEU A 228 11.01 -23.47 2.56
C LEU A 228 12.02 -24.63 2.47
N ARG A 229 11.57 -25.87 2.27
CA ARG A 229 12.48 -27.02 2.04
C ARG A 229 13.26 -26.88 0.75
N GLU A 230 12.64 -26.40 -0.33
CA GLU A 230 13.35 -26.14 -1.59
C GLU A 230 14.44 -25.09 -1.42
N MET A 231 14.17 -24.02 -0.66
CA MET A 231 15.17 -23.00 -0.36
C MET A 231 16.27 -23.55 0.55
N ASP A 232 15.92 -24.38 1.54
CA ASP A 232 16.87 -25.04 2.43
C ASP A 232 17.84 -25.96 1.66
N ASP A 233 17.33 -26.69 0.66
CA ASP A 233 18.16 -27.50 -0.24
C ASP A 233 19.11 -26.63 -1.09
N VAL A 234 18.65 -25.48 -1.59
CA VAL A 234 19.50 -24.53 -2.33
C VAL A 234 20.63 -24.02 -1.45
N VAL A 235 20.31 -23.56 -0.23
CA VAL A 235 21.31 -23.06 0.72
C VAL A 235 22.32 -24.15 1.08
N HIS A 236 21.84 -25.36 1.37
CA HIS A 236 22.70 -26.49 1.69
C HIS A 236 23.66 -26.85 0.55
N GLU A 237 23.18 -26.87 -0.70
CA GLU A 237 24.03 -27.17 -1.87
C GLU A 237 25.08 -26.07 -2.10
N LEU A 238 24.72 -24.79 -1.89
CA LEU A 238 25.66 -23.67 -2.02
C LEU A 238 26.78 -23.73 -0.97
N VAL A 239 26.42 -23.95 0.31
CA VAL A 239 27.38 -24.09 1.41
C VAL A 239 28.34 -25.25 1.16
N THR A 240 27.82 -26.41 0.74
CA THR A 240 28.62 -27.62 0.51
C THR A 240 29.67 -27.44 -0.60
N ASN A 241 29.42 -26.56 -1.57
CA ASN A 241 30.29 -26.32 -2.72
C ASN A 241 31.06 -24.98 -2.64
N LEU A 242 31.07 -24.31 -1.47
CA LEU A 242 31.72 -23.02 -1.30
C LEU A 242 33.24 -23.16 -1.18
N ASP A 243 34.00 -22.32 -1.89
CA ASP A 243 35.46 -22.24 -1.77
C ASP A 243 35.91 -21.26 -0.68
N ASP A 244 37.16 -21.41 -0.21
CA ASP A 244 37.74 -20.63 0.91
C ASP A 244 37.77 -19.10 0.70
N ASP A 245 37.68 -18.62 -0.54
CA ASP A 245 37.77 -17.20 -0.91
C ASP A 245 36.39 -16.61 -1.29
N THR A 246 35.31 -17.33 -1.04
CA THR A 246 33.93 -16.90 -1.31
C THR A 246 33.08 -16.84 -0.04
N VAL A 247 32.33 -15.76 0.16
CA VAL A 247 31.34 -15.62 1.23
C VAL A 247 29.92 -15.80 0.69
N LEU A 248 29.04 -16.48 1.45
CA LEU A 248 27.63 -16.65 1.12
C LEU A 248 26.76 -15.82 2.08
N LEU A 249 25.87 -15.00 1.52
CA LEU A 249 24.83 -14.29 2.25
C LEU A 249 23.47 -14.72 1.70
N VAL A 250 22.57 -15.17 2.58
CA VAL A 250 21.20 -15.56 2.27
C VAL A 250 20.26 -14.73 3.12
N PHE A 251 19.37 -13.95 2.51
CA PHE A 251 18.48 -13.08 3.28
C PHE A 251 17.12 -12.87 2.66
N GLY A 252 16.17 -12.50 3.53
CA GLY A 252 14.90 -11.91 3.14
C GLY A 252 15.02 -10.39 2.97
N ASP A 253 14.36 -9.86 1.96
CA ASP A 253 14.19 -8.43 1.74
C ASP A 253 13.08 -7.83 2.64
N HIS A 254 12.09 -8.63 3.02
CA HIS A 254 11.14 -8.34 4.09
C HIS A 254 10.68 -9.64 4.76
N GLY A 255 9.79 -9.51 5.76
CA GLY A 255 8.94 -10.60 6.22
C GLY A 255 7.53 -10.47 5.66
N MET A 256 6.55 -11.06 6.36
CA MET A 256 5.15 -11.02 5.94
C MET A 256 4.22 -11.13 7.14
N THR A 257 3.04 -10.55 7.05
CA THR A 257 1.94 -10.73 8.01
C THR A 257 1.52 -12.20 8.13
N THR A 258 0.64 -12.52 9.09
CA THR A 258 0.04 -13.85 9.23
C THR A 258 -0.81 -14.27 8.03
N HIS A 259 -1.12 -13.34 7.12
CA HIS A 259 -1.85 -13.59 5.87
C HIS A 259 -0.97 -13.77 4.66
N GLY A 260 0.33 -13.49 4.81
CA GLY A 260 1.27 -13.42 3.70
C GLY A 260 1.24 -12.10 2.94
N ASP A 261 0.61 -11.05 3.47
CA ASP A 261 0.70 -9.69 2.91
C ASP A 261 1.88 -8.92 3.55
N HIS A 262 2.35 -7.84 2.92
CA HIS A 262 3.47 -7.02 3.38
C HIS A 262 3.40 -5.56 2.86
N GLY A 263 4.38 -4.70 3.18
CA GLY A 263 4.47 -3.29 2.77
C GLY A 263 4.29 -2.27 3.92
N GLY A 264 3.98 -2.74 5.11
CA GLY A 264 3.85 -1.98 6.35
C GLY A 264 5.12 -1.93 7.21
N ASP A 265 4.93 -1.84 8.52
CA ASP A 265 5.99 -1.73 9.55
C ASP A 265 5.77 -2.71 10.72
N SER A 266 4.98 -3.77 10.53
CA SER A 266 4.73 -4.76 11.57
C SER A 266 5.99 -5.50 12.00
N PHE A 267 5.97 -6.08 13.19
CA PHE A 267 7.09 -6.91 13.65
C PHE A 267 7.36 -8.07 12.68
N LEU A 268 6.31 -8.73 12.17
CA LEU A 268 6.46 -9.85 11.24
C LEU A 268 6.90 -9.43 9.83
N GLU A 269 6.54 -8.21 9.39
CA GLU A 269 6.97 -7.66 8.10
C GLU A 269 8.41 -7.13 8.13
N THR A 270 8.87 -6.61 9.27
CA THR A 270 10.20 -5.98 9.40
C THR A 270 11.28 -6.97 9.82
N ASN A 271 10.92 -8.09 10.45
CA ASN A 271 11.85 -9.08 10.98
C ASN A 271 12.17 -10.20 9.97
N ALA A 272 12.95 -9.87 8.94
CA ALA A 272 13.48 -10.83 7.97
C ALA A 272 14.67 -11.63 8.55
N ALA A 273 15.11 -12.66 7.83
CA ALA A 273 16.29 -13.44 8.18
C ALA A 273 17.53 -12.98 7.39
N LEU A 274 18.71 -13.04 8.02
CA LEU A 274 20.02 -13.02 7.35
C LEU A 274 20.86 -14.19 7.86
N PHE A 275 21.04 -15.20 7.01
CA PHE A 275 21.99 -16.28 7.20
C PHE A 275 23.28 -15.98 6.43
N ILE A 276 24.44 -16.14 7.07
CA ILE A 276 25.74 -15.94 6.44
C ILE A 276 26.60 -17.18 6.69
N TYR A 277 27.28 -17.64 5.64
CA TYR A 277 28.34 -18.65 5.74
C TYR A 277 29.68 -18.08 5.24
N SER A 278 30.71 -18.22 6.07
CA SER A 278 32.04 -17.66 5.91
C SER A 278 33.09 -18.76 6.12
N PRO A 279 33.77 -19.22 5.06
CA PRO A 279 34.86 -20.20 5.19
C PRO A 279 36.04 -19.71 6.04
N LYS A 280 36.20 -18.38 6.19
CA LYS A 280 37.25 -17.78 7.02
C LYS A 280 36.82 -17.58 8.48
N GLY A 281 35.61 -17.99 8.83
CA GLY A 281 35.02 -17.85 10.15
C GLY A 281 34.55 -16.44 10.47
N PHE A 282 34.12 -16.26 11.71
CA PHE A 282 33.65 -15.00 12.30
C PHE A 282 34.32 -14.74 13.65
N HIS A 283 34.38 -13.47 14.02
CA HIS A 283 34.85 -13.00 15.33
C HIS A 283 33.68 -12.75 16.29
N SER A 284 33.93 -12.91 17.60
CA SER A 284 32.89 -12.88 18.64
C SER A 284 32.45 -11.47 19.04
N TYR A 285 31.85 -10.72 18.11
CA TYR A 285 31.15 -9.46 18.37
C TYR A 285 29.64 -9.68 18.41
N PHE A 286 29.15 -10.31 19.48
CA PHE A 286 27.77 -10.82 19.50
C PHE A 286 26.70 -9.71 19.41
N SER A 287 26.01 -9.65 18.27
CA SER A 287 24.72 -8.98 18.09
C SER A 287 23.78 -9.92 17.35
N ASP A 288 22.59 -10.18 17.89
CA ASP A 288 21.57 -11.02 17.23
C ASP A 288 20.83 -10.27 16.10
N THR A 289 21.15 -9.00 15.88
CA THR A 289 20.36 -8.11 15.02
C THR A 289 21.27 -7.21 14.19
N VAL A 290 20.94 -7.09 12.91
CA VAL A 290 21.58 -6.21 11.94
C VAL A 290 20.50 -5.55 11.07
N ARG A 291 20.75 -4.33 10.58
CA ARG A 291 19.82 -3.69 9.64
C ARG A 291 20.15 -4.07 8.21
N GLN A 292 19.16 -3.97 7.33
CA GLN A 292 19.37 -4.28 5.90
C GLN A 292 20.45 -3.44 5.24
N ILE A 293 20.48 -2.15 5.54
CA ILE A 293 21.47 -1.23 4.99
C ILE A 293 22.91 -1.52 5.46
N ASP A 294 23.10 -2.32 6.52
CA ASP A 294 24.42 -2.68 7.06
C ASP A 294 25.17 -3.66 6.13
N VAL A 295 24.46 -4.39 5.26
CA VAL A 295 25.08 -5.26 4.24
C VAL A 295 25.88 -4.46 3.20
N VAL A 296 25.49 -3.22 2.93
CA VAL A 296 26.09 -2.40 1.88
C VAL A 296 27.55 -2.03 2.17
N PRO A 297 27.88 -1.36 3.31
CA PRO A 297 29.27 -1.09 3.63
C PRO A 297 30.05 -2.37 3.89
N THR A 298 29.40 -3.42 4.40
CA THR A 298 30.04 -4.71 4.64
C THR A 298 30.53 -5.34 3.34
N LEU A 299 29.65 -5.56 2.35
CA LEU A 299 30.04 -6.13 1.06
C LEU A 299 31.03 -5.25 0.30
N ALA A 300 30.87 -3.93 0.36
CA ALA A 300 31.79 -3.00 -0.29
C ALA A 300 33.24 -3.20 0.22
N LEU A 301 33.43 -3.25 1.53
CA LEU A 301 34.76 -3.43 2.12
C LEU A 301 35.28 -4.86 2.04
N LEU A 302 34.41 -5.87 2.02
CA LEU A 302 34.82 -7.28 1.83
C LEU A 302 35.38 -7.55 0.43
N LEU A 303 34.88 -6.83 -0.59
CA LEU A 303 35.23 -7.00 -2.01
C LEU A 303 36.14 -5.90 -2.56
N ASP A 304 36.57 -4.97 -1.70
CA ASP A 304 37.40 -3.79 -1.99
C ASP A 304 36.83 -2.90 -3.10
N VAL A 305 35.64 -2.36 -2.84
CA VAL A 305 35.04 -1.25 -3.61
C VAL A 305 34.61 -0.13 -2.65
N PRO A 306 34.45 1.12 -3.13
CA PRO A 306 33.99 2.21 -2.29
C PRO A 306 32.60 1.91 -1.70
N ILE A 307 32.38 2.26 -0.42
CA ILE A 307 31.04 2.28 0.15
C ILE A 307 30.24 3.37 -0.60
N PRO A 308 29.04 3.06 -1.13
CA PRO A 308 28.21 4.03 -1.83
C PRO A 308 28.02 5.33 -1.04
N PHE A 309 28.05 6.46 -1.74
CA PHE A 309 28.08 7.79 -1.13
C PHE A 309 26.95 8.02 -0.13
N SER A 310 25.73 7.58 -0.44
CA SER A 310 24.53 7.77 0.40
C SER A 310 24.33 6.71 1.48
N SER A 311 25.29 5.81 1.69
CA SER A 311 25.17 4.76 2.68
C SER A 311 25.16 5.33 4.10
N LEU A 312 24.21 4.85 4.90
CA LEU A 312 24.06 5.07 6.35
C LEU A 312 24.23 3.76 7.14
N GLY A 313 24.62 2.69 6.44
CA GLY A 313 24.88 1.39 7.03
C GLY A 313 26.12 1.39 7.90
N MET A 314 26.15 0.45 8.83
CA MET A 314 27.31 0.12 9.64
C MET A 314 27.87 -1.23 9.18
N VAL A 315 29.18 -1.42 9.18
CA VAL A 315 29.74 -2.75 8.88
C VAL A 315 29.29 -3.81 9.89
N ILE A 316 29.00 -5.02 9.42
CA ILE A 316 28.75 -6.18 10.28
C ILE A 316 30.08 -6.59 10.92
N ARG A 317 30.16 -6.39 12.24
CA ARG A 317 31.42 -6.46 13.00
C ARG A 317 32.04 -7.85 13.02
N ASP A 318 31.22 -8.89 12.98
CA ASP A 318 31.65 -10.30 13.06
C ASP A 318 32.65 -10.70 11.97
N PHE A 319 32.73 -9.96 10.85
CA PHE A 319 33.71 -10.21 9.79
C PHE A 319 35.13 -9.73 10.10
N PHE A 320 35.31 -8.84 11.06
CA PHE A 320 36.60 -8.16 11.28
C PHE A 320 37.11 -8.43 12.69
N ASP A 321 38.41 -8.72 12.80
CA ASP A 321 39.06 -8.93 14.10
C ASP A 321 39.23 -7.61 14.88
N THR A 322 39.63 -7.72 16.14
CA THR A 322 39.87 -6.56 17.03
C THR A 322 40.94 -5.60 16.53
N VAL A 323 41.82 -6.04 15.61
CA VAL A 323 42.93 -5.24 15.09
C VAL A 323 42.47 -4.42 13.88
N ALA A 324 41.71 -5.02 12.97
CA ALA A 324 41.20 -4.39 11.76
C ALA A 324 39.96 -3.53 12.03
N LEU A 325 39.08 -3.95 12.95
CA LEU A 325 37.78 -3.33 13.19
C LEU A 325 37.84 -1.80 13.43
N PRO A 326 38.79 -1.24 14.21
CA PRO A 326 38.88 0.22 14.37
C PRO A 326 39.18 0.97 13.07
N SER A 327 40.08 0.42 12.23
CA SER A 327 40.40 1.01 10.93
C SER A 327 39.22 0.94 9.97
N ILE A 328 38.52 -0.20 9.96
CA ILE A 328 37.31 -0.41 9.16
C ILE A 328 36.19 0.56 9.61
N GLY A 329 35.98 0.67 10.91
CA GLY A 329 35.02 1.61 11.51
C GLY A 329 35.33 3.05 11.10
N SER A 330 36.61 3.45 11.13
CA SER A 330 37.00 4.81 10.73
C SER A 330 36.71 5.11 9.26
N ILE A 331 36.93 4.13 8.36
CA ILE A 331 36.56 4.26 6.94
C ILE A 331 35.05 4.46 6.79
N ASN A 332 34.25 3.64 7.48
CA ASN A 332 32.80 3.71 7.45
C ASN A 332 32.28 5.06 7.99
N VAL A 333 32.81 5.54 9.13
CA VAL A 333 32.45 6.85 9.71
C VAL A 333 32.79 7.98 8.74
N ARG A 334 33.99 7.98 8.15
CA ARG A 334 34.39 9.04 7.22
C ARG A 334 33.49 9.12 6.00
N GLN A 335 33.05 7.98 5.45
CA GLN A 335 32.07 8.00 4.36
C GLN A 335 30.73 8.60 4.82
N VAL A 336 30.22 8.21 5.99
CA VAL A 336 28.96 8.76 6.53
C VAL A 336 29.08 10.27 6.79
N ILE A 337 30.20 10.74 7.32
CA ILE A 337 30.46 12.18 7.54
C ILE A 337 30.36 12.94 6.22
N ARG A 338 30.99 12.44 5.13
CA ARG A 338 30.90 13.08 3.81
C ARG A 338 29.45 13.20 3.32
N TYR A 339 28.65 12.17 3.53
CA TYR A 339 27.24 12.20 3.17
C TYR A 339 26.46 13.23 3.98
N VAL A 340 26.66 13.24 5.31
CA VAL A 340 25.99 14.18 6.22
C VAL A 340 26.37 15.62 5.90
N ASP A 341 27.65 15.90 5.66
CA ASP A 341 28.14 17.24 5.31
C ASP A 341 27.57 17.73 3.98
N TYR A 342 27.35 16.84 3.01
CA TYR A 342 26.68 17.17 1.76
C TYR A 342 25.19 17.43 1.97
N TYR A 343 24.49 16.54 2.68
CA TYR A 343 23.05 16.62 2.87
C TYR A 343 22.62 17.83 3.72
N MET A 344 23.41 18.19 4.74
CA MET A 344 23.02 19.20 5.73
C MET A 344 23.27 20.64 5.29
N GLN A 345 23.81 20.89 4.09
CA GLN A 345 24.02 22.24 3.58
C GLN A 345 22.68 23.00 3.47
N GLY A 346 22.43 23.93 4.40
CA GLY A 346 21.25 24.80 4.40
C GLY A 346 20.19 24.54 5.50
N ASN A 347 20.39 23.59 6.42
CA ASN A 347 19.48 23.33 7.55
C ASN A 347 20.11 23.66 8.92
N SER A 348 19.93 24.89 9.38
CA SER A 348 20.77 25.51 10.42
C SER A 348 20.74 24.87 11.82
N GLU A 349 19.75 24.07 12.19
CA GLU A 349 19.71 23.41 13.52
C GLU A 349 20.27 21.99 13.51
N VAL A 350 19.84 21.16 12.54
CA VAL A 350 20.32 19.77 12.43
C VAL A 350 21.79 19.76 12.01
N GLU A 351 22.18 20.68 11.12
CA GLU A 351 23.57 20.87 10.70
C GLU A 351 24.48 21.19 11.90
N LYS A 352 24.03 22.02 12.86
CA LYS A 352 24.81 22.31 14.08
C LYS A 352 24.98 21.09 14.96
N ALA A 353 23.91 20.30 15.14
CA ALA A 353 23.97 19.07 15.93
C ALA A 353 24.92 18.05 15.28
N ALA A 354 24.80 17.84 13.96
CA ALA A 354 25.68 16.96 13.21
C ALA A 354 27.15 17.41 13.31
N LYS A 355 27.45 18.70 13.08
CA LYS A 355 28.81 19.26 13.22
C LYS A 355 29.38 19.06 14.62
N LYS A 356 28.56 19.21 15.66
CA LYS A 356 29.00 18.95 17.04
C LYS A 356 29.42 17.49 17.25
N THR A 357 28.62 16.55 16.74
CA THR A 357 28.94 15.11 16.79
C THR A 357 30.22 14.80 16.01
N ILE A 358 30.37 15.35 14.81
CA ILE A 358 31.56 15.20 13.96
C ILE A 358 32.81 15.74 14.66
N MET A 359 32.75 16.98 15.17
CA MET A 359 33.87 17.61 15.89
C MET A 359 34.29 16.80 17.12
N TYR A 360 33.33 16.23 17.85
CA TYR A 360 33.62 15.38 19.01
C TYR A 360 34.37 14.10 18.58
N TYR A 361 33.91 13.42 17.53
CA TYR A 361 34.58 12.26 16.96
C TYR A 361 36.01 12.60 16.50
N GLU A 362 36.19 13.69 15.76
CA GLU A 362 37.52 14.11 15.28
C GLU A 362 38.49 14.43 16.42
N GLN A 363 38.03 15.13 17.48
CA GLN A 363 38.85 15.48 18.63
C GLN A 363 39.26 14.29 19.50
N THR A 364 38.49 13.21 19.47
CA THR A 364 38.68 12.04 20.32
C THR A 364 39.20 10.82 19.54
N SER A 365 39.29 10.93 18.21
CA SER A 365 39.83 9.92 17.31
C SER A 365 41.23 9.47 17.76
N GLY A 366 41.39 8.17 18.04
CA GLY A 366 42.63 7.57 18.53
C GLY A 366 42.75 7.43 20.07
N THR A 367 41.77 7.89 20.85
CA THR A 367 41.76 7.75 22.33
C THR A 367 40.54 7.04 22.91
N GLN A 368 39.58 6.64 22.06
CA GLN A 368 38.29 6.09 22.47
C GLN A 368 38.23 4.55 22.46
N THR A 369 37.12 4.03 22.97
CA THR A 369 36.75 2.60 23.02
C THR A 369 36.52 2.03 21.62
N GLU A 370 36.59 0.69 21.47
CA GLU A 370 36.34 -0.05 20.22
C GLU A 370 34.96 0.21 19.55
N ASN A 371 34.05 0.96 20.20
CA ASN A 371 32.68 1.19 19.74
C ASN A 371 32.40 2.62 19.26
N ALA A 372 33.35 3.55 19.41
CA ALA A 372 33.09 4.97 19.17
C ALA A 372 32.68 5.29 17.73
N GLU A 373 33.29 4.61 16.75
CA GLU A 373 32.95 4.74 15.34
C GLU A 373 31.48 4.39 15.09
N PHE A 374 31.03 3.28 15.67
CA PHE A 374 29.69 2.75 15.50
C PHE A 374 28.63 3.60 16.20
N GLU A 375 28.93 4.11 17.40
CA GLU A 375 28.07 5.07 18.10
C GLU A 375 27.93 6.38 17.31
N THR A 376 29.03 6.85 16.70
CA THR A 376 29.02 8.06 15.88
C THR A 376 28.13 7.89 14.64
N ILE A 377 28.23 6.76 13.92
CA ILE A 377 27.36 6.47 12.77
C ILE A 377 25.89 6.44 13.20
N ASP A 378 25.58 5.78 14.32
CA ASP A 378 24.20 5.68 14.81
C ASP A 378 23.59 7.05 15.15
N GLU A 379 24.34 7.91 15.82
CA GLU A 379 23.91 9.28 16.14
C GLU A 379 23.74 10.15 14.88
N LEU A 380 24.68 10.11 13.94
CA LEU A 380 24.59 10.84 12.69
C LEU A 380 23.38 10.40 11.85
N ARG A 381 23.15 9.08 11.76
CA ARG A 381 21.98 8.52 11.09
C ARG A 381 20.67 9.00 11.71
N LYS A 382 20.54 8.95 13.05
CA LYS A 382 19.33 9.43 13.76
C LYS A 382 19.03 10.90 13.43
N LEU A 383 20.06 11.75 13.42
CA LEU A 383 19.93 13.16 13.06
C LEU A 383 19.48 13.34 11.61
N LEU A 384 20.04 12.57 10.68
CA LEU A 384 19.70 12.66 9.26
C LEU A 384 18.27 12.18 8.98
N ILE A 385 17.87 11.03 9.52
CA ILE A 385 16.48 10.52 9.44
C ILE A 385 15.48 11.53 10.03
N HIS A 386 15.83 12.16 11.15
CA HIS A 386 15.01 13.23 11.73
C HIS A 386 14.83 14.43 10.78
N SER A 387 15.88 14.79 10.02
CA SER A 387 15.79 15.85 9.02
C SER A 387 14.97 15.45 7.79
N MET A 388 15.11 14.22 7.30
CA MET A 388 14.39 13.69 6.13
C MET A 388 12.88 13.56 6.37
N ASN A 389 12.46 13.40 7.62
CA ASN A 389 11.05 13.29 8.02
C ASN A 389 10.37 14.65 8.29
N ARG A 390 10.95 15.78 7.86
CA ARG A 390 10.32 17.10 8.01
C ARG A 390 9.35 17.41 6.88
N PHE A 391 8.15 17.82 7.28
CA PHE A 391 7.12 18.30 6.36
C PHE A 391 7.52 19.63 5.74
N ASP A 392 7.25 19.76 4.45
CA ASP A 392 7.37 21.03 3.77
C ASP A 392 6.23 21.96 4.19
N THR A 393 6.51 22.84 5.15
CA THR A 393 5.50 23.71 5.77
C THR A 393 4.83 24.66 4.76
N GLY A 394 5.57 25.10 3.74
CA GLY A 394 5.05 25.93 2.66
C GLY A 394 4.04 25.18 1.80
N ALA A 395 4.39 23.96 1.39
CA ALA A 395 3.52 23.10 0.59
C ALA A 395 2.29 22.63 1.37
N VAL A 396 2.45 22.26 2.65
CA VAL A 396 1.33 21.94 3.56
C VAL A 396 0.37 23.13 3.65
N ARG A 397 0.86 24.36 3.80
CA ARG A 397 0.03 25.58 3.84
C ARG A 397 -0.72 25.80 2.52
N THR A 398 -0.03 25.70 1.39
CA THR A 398 -0.64 25.87 0.06
C THR A 398 -1.70 24.78 -0.20
N GLY A 399 -1.39 23.52 0.11
CA GLY A 399 -2.31 22.39 -0.07
C GLY A 399 -3.55 22.48 0.82
N THR A 400 -3.39 22.83 2.11
CA THR A 400 -4.52 22.98 3.05
C THR A 400 -5.42 24.15 2.66
N THR A 401 -4.84 25.28 2.27
CA THR A 401 -5.60 26.43 1.75
C THR A 401 -6.33 26.07 0.46
N SER A 402 -5.71 25.30 -0.42
CA SER A 402 -6.31 24.80 -1.67
C SER A 402 -7.49 23.87 -1.42
N LEU A 403 -7.38 22.94 -0.47
CA LEU A 403 -8.46 22.04 -0.08
C LEU A 403 -9.61 22.82 0.59
N LEU A 404 -9.30 23.80 1.44
CA LEU A 404 -10.30 24.67 2.07
C LEU A 404 -11.05 25.52 1.03
N GLU A 405 -10.35 26.10 0.06
CA GLU A 405 -11.01 26.83 -1.03
C GLU A 405 -11.96 25.90 -1.80
N SER A 406 -11.51 24.68 -2.13
CA SER A 406 -12.32 23.69 -2.86
C SER A 406 -13.56 23.27 -2.06
N LEU A 407 -13.44 23.17 -0.73
CA LEU A 407 -14.56 22.91 0.19
C LEU A 407 -15.56 24.06 0.20
N VAL A 408 -15.10 25.31 0.34
CA VAL A 408 -15.95 26.51 0.35
C VAL A 408 -16.61 26.73 -1.02
N LEU A 409 -15.91 26.41 -2.09
CA LEU A 409 -16.45 26.36 -3.45
C LEU A 409 -17.62 25.38 -3.54
N ASN A 410 -17.44 24.14 -3.06
CA ASN A 410 -18.50 23.15 -3.05
C ASN A 410 -19.71 23.58 -2.18
N LEU A 411 -19.43 24.16 -1.00
CA LEU A 411 -20.46 24.72 -0.12
C LEU A 411 -21.29 25.80 -0.83
N SER A 412 -20.65 26.70 -1.58
CA SER A 412 -21.35 27.74 -2.32
C SER A 412 -22.30 27.18 -3.39
N LEU A 413 -21.93 26.07 -4.03
CA LEU A 413 -22.78 25.35 -5.00
C LEU A 413 -24.00 24.70 -4.35
N CYS A 414 -23.92 24.32 -3.07
CA CYS A 414 -25.05 23.78 -2.32
C CYS A 414 -26.15 24.84 -2.09
N PHE A 415 -25.80 26.12 -1.97
CA PHE A 415 -26.74 27.19 -1.59
C PHE A 415 -27.18 28.13 -2.72
N SER A 416 -26.39 28.34 -3.77
CA SER A 416 -26.76 29.30 -4.84
C SER A 416 -26.54 28.76 -6.26
N TYR A 417 -27.13 27.60 -6.52
CA TYR A 417 -27.01 26.85 -7.78
C TYR A 417 -27.26 27.66 -9.07
N GLN A 418 -28.13 28.68 -9.05
CA GLN A 418 -28.43 29.51 -10.23
C GLN A 418 -27.48 30.71 -10.41
N SER A 419 -26.78 31.16 -9.37
CA SER A 419 -25.98 32.39 -9.40
C SER A 419 -24.55 32.17 -9.91
N TYR A 420 -24.09 30.91 -9.98
CA TYR A 420 -22.70 30.56 -10.30
C TYR A 420 -22.50 29.99 -11.72
N ASP A 421 -23.57 29.79 -12.50
CA ASP A 421 -23.50 29.39 -13.92
C ASP A 421 -23.10 30.60 -14.82
N THR A 422 -22.00 31.30 -14.49
CA THR A 422 -21.50 32.45 -15.27
C THR A 422 -20.10 32.19 -15.86
N ILE A 423 -19.80 32.79 -17.01
CA ILE A 423 -18.48 32.70 -17.66
C ILE A 423 -17.34 33.25 -16.79
N PRO A 424 -17.48 34.42 -16.10
CA PRO A 424 -16.44 34.95 -15.22
C PRO A 424 -16.05 33.99 -14.09
N PHE A 425 -17.03 33.24 -13.55
CA PHE A 425 -16.76 32.19 -12.58
C PHE A 425 -15.83 31.13 -13.17
N ALA A 426 -16.18 30.57 -14.33
CA ALA A 426 -15.38 29.50 -14.94
C ALA A 426 -13.94 29.97 -15.24
N ILE A 427 -13.77 31.21 -15.72
CA ILE A 427 -12.46 31.82 -15.99
C ILE A 427 -11.64 31.93 -14.70
N PHE A 428 -12.20 32.52 -13.64
CA PHE A 428 -11.49 32.73 -12.38
C PHE A 428 -11.02 31.41 -11.75
N HIS A 429 -11.86 30.37 -11.78
CA HIS A 429 -11.50 29.06 -11.21
C HIS A 429 -10.49 28.31 -12.06
N SER A 430 -10.58 28.44 -13.39
CA SER A 430 -9.58 27.87 -14.28
C SER A 430 -8.22 28.52 -14.01
N ALA A 431 -8.16 29.83 -13.75
CA ALA A 431 -6.92 30.51 -13.36
C ALA A 431 -6.35 30.00 -12.02
N ILE A 432 -7.19 29.87 -10.98
CA ILE A 432 -6.75 29.29 -9.70
C ILE A 432 -6.27 27.85 -9.88
N LEU A 433 -6.99 27.03 -10.66
CA LEU A 433 -6.62 25.65 -10.95
C LEU A 433 -5.25 25.56 -11.65
N LEU A 434 -5.00 26.42 -12.65
CA LEU A 434 -3.70 26.49 -13.33
C LEU A 434 -2.58 26.88 -12.36
N LEU A 435 -2.81 27.87 -11.48
CA LEU A 435 -1.83 28.24 -10.46
C LEU A 435 -1.55 27.07 -9.48
N ARG A 436 -2.58 26.31 -9.08
CA ARG A 436 -2.40 25.09 -8.27
C ARG A 436 -1.55 24.05 -8.99
N LEU A 437 -1.81 23.83 -10.28
CA LEU A 437 -1.01 22.91 -11.10
C LEU A 437 0.45 23.36 -11.18
N THR A 438 0.73 24.66 -11.32
CA THR A 438 2.12 25.16 -11.31
C THR A 438 2.83 24.90 -9.98
N SER A 439 2.13 25.06 -8.85
CA SER A 439 2.67 24.75 -7.52
C SER A 439 2.92 23.24 -7.34
N TYR A 440 1.97 22.40 -7.78
CA TYR A 440 2.12 20.94 -7.79
C TYR A 440 3.33 20.47 -8.60
N LEU A 441 3.56 21.06 -9.77
CA LEU A 441 4.71 20.77 -10.65
C LEU A 441 6.05 21.31 -10.11
N GLY A 442 6.08 21.90 -8.92
CA GLY A 442 7.31 22.32 -8.24
C GLY A 442 7.70 23.79 -8.44
N ASN A 443 6.97 24.57 -9.24
CA ASN A 443 7.24 26.00 -9.36
C ASN A 443 6.58 26.79 -8.22
N ARG A 444 7.35 26.99 -7.15
CA ARG A 444 6.86 27.64 -5.92
C ARG A 444 7.06 29.14 -5.85
N GLY A 445 7.67 29.75 -6.87
CA GLY A 445 7.84 31.20 -6.95
C GLY A 445 6.51 31.97 -6.91
N GLY A 446 5.40 31.31 -7.28
CA GLY A 446 4.05 31.86 -7.27
C GLY A 446 3.20 31.51 -6.03
N ASP A 447 3.71 30.74 -5.05
CA ASP A 447 2.89 30.23 -3.95
C ASP A 447 2.25 31.35 -3.12
N LEU A 448 2.93 32.49 -2.94
CA LEU A 448 2.36 33.65 -2.24
C LEU A 448 1.14 34.21 -2.99
N ILE A 449 1.27 34.40 -4.30
CA ILE A 449 0.19 34.92 -5.16
C ILE A 449 -0.99 33.94 -5.16
N LEU A 450 -0.70 32.65 -5.31
CA LEU A 450 -1.70 31.59 -5.26
C LEU A 450 -2.45 31.60 -3.92
N ASN A 451 -1.75 31.65 -2.79
CA ASN A 451 -2.37 31.71 -1.46
C ASN A 451 -3.24 32.96 -1.29
N LEU A 452 -2.76 34.15 -1.70
CA LEU A 452 -3.55 35.39 -1.68
C LEU A 452 -4.81 35.28 -2.52
N ALA A 453 -4.72 34.74 -3.73
CA ALA A 453 -5.87 34.52 -4.62
C ALA A 453 -6.90 33.55 -4.01
N MET A 454 -6.44 32.47 -3.37
CA MET A 454 -7.32 31.52 -2.69
C MET A 454 -7.97 32.13 -1.44
N TYR A 455 -7.24 32.90 -0.63
CA TYR A 455 -7.83 33.61 0.52
C TYR A 455 -8.88 34.63 0.07
N ALA A 456 -8.59 35.42 -0.97
CA ALA A 456 -9.57 36.33 -1.54
C ALA A 456 -10.82 35.59 -2.03
N SER A 457 -10.63 34.43 -2.69
CA SER A 457 -11.74 33.59 -3.14
C SER A 457 -12.58 33.05 -1.98
N ILE A 458 -11.93 32.53 -0.92
CA ILE A 458 -12.61 32.04 0.29
C ILE A 458 -13.43 33.16 0.93
N CYS A 459 -12.83 34.33 1.19
CA CYS A 459 -13.49 35.47 1.81
C CYS A 459 -14.70 35.94 0.98
N TYR A 460 -14.53 36.06 -0.34
CA TYR A 460 -15.62 36.44 -1.23
C TYR A 460 -16.78 35.44 -1.16
N ARG A 461 -16.50 34.14 -1.15
CA ARG A 461 -17.56 33.11 -1.08
C ARG A 461 -18.24 33.04 0.26
N ILE A 462 -17.50 33.19 1.37
CA ILE A 462 -18.09 33.24 2.70
C ILE A 462 -19.02 34.46 2.79
N PHE A 463 -18.60 35.60 2.25
CA PHE A 463 -19.44 36.79 2.17
C PHE A 463 -20.73 36.54 1.36
N ILE A 464 -20.61 36.03 0.12
CA ILE A 464 -21.79 35.72 -0.70
C ILE A 464 -22.67 34.64 -0.05
N ALA A 465 -22.10 33.57 0.49
CA ALA A 465 -22.84 32.54 1.21
C ALA A 465 -23.62 33.16 2.37
N GLY A 466 -22.99 34.03 3.17
CA GLY A 466 -23.63 34.77 4.26
C GLY A 466 -24.82 35.64 3.81
N THR A 467 -24.79 36.16 2.58
CA THR A 467 -25.93 36.91 2.00
C THR A 467 -27.08 36.03 1.53
N VAL A 468 -26.82 34.74 1.24
CA VAL A 468 -27.80 33.79 0.69
C VAL A 468 -28.28 32.75 1.71
N VAL A 469 -27.57 32.57 2.84
CA VAL A 469 -27.97 31.64 3.91
C VAL A 469 -29.37 32.03 4.43
N PRO A 470 -30.33 31.10 4.44
CA PRO A 470 -31.66 31.39 4.95
C PRO A 470 -31.60 31.83 6.41
N ARG A 471 -32.28 32.94 6.76
CA ARG A 471 -32.35 33.47 8.14
C ARG A 471 -33.09 32.55 9.13
N LYS A 472 -33.67 31.44 8.65
CA LYS A 472 -34.33 30.43 9.49
C LYS A 472 -33.30 29.46 10.04
N LEU A 473 -33.33 29.23 11.35
CA LEU A 473 -32.51 28.21 12.00
C LEU A 473 -32.75 26.83 11.36
N PRO A 474 -31.69 26.04 11.12
CA PRO A 474 -31.83 24.70 10.58
C PRO A 474 -32.65 23.83 11.54
N SER A 475 -33.56 23.03 10.99
CA SER A 475 -34.38 22.11 11.78
C SER A 475 -33.52 21.09 12.52
N ILE A 476 -34.00 20.57 13.66
CA ILE A 476 -33.31 19.50 14.39
C ILE A 476 -33.09 18.25 13.51
N THR A 477 -33.99 18.01 12.55
CA THR A 477 -33.89 16.92 11.57
C THR A 477 -32.76 17.10 10.56
N PHE A 478 -32.27 18.33 10.37
CA PHE A 478 -31.09 18.65 9.56
C PHE A 478 -29.81 18.57 10.40
N ILE A 479 -29.87 19.02 11.66
CA ILE A 479 -28.69 19.11 12.55
C ILE A 479 -28.21 17.72 12.99
N ILE A 480 -29.11 16.82 13.40
CA ILE A 480 -28.72 15.52 13.97
C ILE A 480 -27.84 14.70 13.01
N PRO A 481 -28.22 14.47 11.73
CA PRO A 481 -27.39 13.72 10.80
C PRO A 481 -26.01 14.33 10.58
N LEU A 482 -25.93 15.66 10.54
CA LEU A 482 -24.68 16.38 10.37
C LEU A 482 -23.79 16.21 11.61
N VAL A 483 -24.34 16.30 12.82
CA VAL A 483 -23.58 16.09 14.06
C VAL A 483 -23.05 14.66 14.17
N ILE A 484 -23.87 13.65 13.88
CA ILE A 484 -23.44 12.24 13.87
C ILE A 484 -22.25 12.05 12.91
N HIS A 485 -22.37 12.59 11.69
CA HIS A 485 -21.31 12.50 10.68
C HIS A 485 -20.05 13.28 11.07
N LEU A 486 -20.20 14.49 11.64
CA LEU A 486 -19.08 15.29 12.11
C LEU A 486 -18.30 14.57 13.21
N ILE A 487 -18.97 13.99 14.21
CA ILE A 487 -18.30 13.24 15.28
C ILE A 487 -17.48 12.08 14.67
N TYR A 488 -18.06 11.34 13.72
CA TYR A 488 -17.34 10.29 13.00
C TYR A 488 -16.10 10.83 12.26
N CYS A 489 -16.20 12.01 11.63
CA CYS A 489 -15.07 12.62 10.94
C CYS A 489 -13.92 13.02 11.86
N PHE A 490 -14.17 13.31 13.14
CA PHE A 490 -13.14 13.69 14.12
C PHE A 490 -12.44 12.50 14.79
N LEU A 491 -12.92 11.27 14.57
CA LEU A 491 -12.28 10.06 15.11
C LEU A 491 -10.79 9.93 14.77
N PRO A 492 -10.30 10.36 13.58
CA PRO A 492 -8.88 10.32 13.26
C PRO A 492 -7.95 11.12 14.17
N PHE A 493 -8.46 11.94 15.09
CA PHE A 493 -7.61 12.57 16.11
C PHE A 493 -7.19 11.61 17.24
N SER A 494 -7.72 10.40 17.29
CA SER A 494 -7.41 9.38 18.30
C SER A 494 -6.88 8.09 17.66
N ASN A 495 -5.73 7.61 18.14
CA ASN A 495 -5.16 6.32 17.74
C ASN A 495 -6.19 5.19 17.89
N SER A 496 -6.82 5.10 19.06
CA SER A 496 -7.77 4.02 19.37
C SER A 496 -8.96 4.01 18.42
N PHE A 497 -9.53 5.17 18.08
CA PHE A 497 -10.69 5.19 17.18
C PHE A 497 -10.34 4.88 15.73
N ILE A 498 -9.14 5.22 15.24
CA ILE A 498 -8.72 4.79 13.90
C ILE A 498 -8.48 3.27 13.88
N ILE A 499 -7.80 2.75 14.91
CA ILE A 499 -7.53 1.32 15.04
C ILE A 499 -8.85 0.54 15.04
N TYR A 500 -9.85 0.97 15.82
CA TYR A 500 -11.20 0.38 15.84
C TYR A 500 -12.16 1.04 14.81
N GLY A 501 -11.63 1.46 13.66
CA GLY A 501 -12.40 2.19 12.64
C GLY A 501 -13.62 1.42 12.12
N ALA A 502 -13.50 0.10 11.99
CA ALA A 502 -14.60 -0.78 11.57
C ALA A 502 -15.77 -0.80 12.56
N ASP A 503 -15.49 -0.89 13.86
CA ASP A 503 -16.51 -0.82 14.92
C ASP A 503 -17.15 0.56 14.98
N CYS A 504 -16.33 1.61 14.87
CA CYS A 504 -16.81 2.98 14.84
C CYS A 504 -17.76 3.21 13.65
N ALA A 505 -17.36 2.83 12.43
CA ALA A 505 -18.19 2.98 11.23
C ALA A 505 -19.54 2.25 11.39
N ARG A 506 -19.54 1.02 11.91
CA ARG A 506 -20.76 0.25 12.20
C ARG A 506 -21.64 0.94 13.24
N TYR A 507 -21.06 1.45 14.33
CA TYR A 507 -21.79 2.16 15.38
C TYR A 507 -22.49 3.42 14.86
N PHE A 508 -21.74 4.29 14.18
CA PHE A 508 -22.28 5.54 13.63
C PHE A 508 -23.30 5.29 12.51
N ALA A 509 -23.07 4.31 11.63
CA ALA A 509 -24.03 3.93 10.60
C ALA A 509 -25.32 3.31 11.18
N SER A 510 -25.22 2.48 12.21
CA SER A 510 -26.40 1.90 12.89
C SER A 510 -27.22 3.00 13.56
N THR A 511 -26.55 3.95 14.21
CA THR A 511 -27.19 5.13 14.83
C THR A 511 -27.92 5.97 13.78
N MET A 512 -27.27 6.23 12.64
CA MET A 512 -27.89 6.95 11.52
C MET A 512 -29.10 6.19 10.95
N ALA A 513 -29.00 4.87 10.78
CA ALA A 513 -30.08 4.04 10.26
C ALA A 513 -31.32 4.07 11.18
N ILE A 514 -31.13 3.96 12.50
CA ILE A 514 -32.22 4.07 13.48
C ILE A 514 -32.86 5.47 13.41
N PHE A 515 -32.07 6.53 13.34
CA PHE A 515 -32.58 7.89 13.22
C PHE A 515 -33.42 8.07 11.95
N VAL A 516 -32.91 7.61 10.80
CA VAL A 516 -33.60 7.64 9.50
C VAL A 516 -34.91 6.86 9.55
N GLY A 517 -34.88 5.64 10.08
CA GLY A 517 -36.04 4.76 10.23
C GLY A 517 -37.12 5.40 11.10
N TYR A 518 -36.74 5.87 12.29
CA TYR A 518 -37.64 6.56 13.21
C TYR A 518 -38.32 7.76 12.55
N ARG A 519 -37.55 8.58 11.81
CA ARG A 519 -38.10 9.74 11.07
C ARG A 519 -39.14 9.34 10.02
N CYS A 520 -38.91 8.24 9.31
CA CYS A 520 -39.83 7.78 8.28
C CYS A 520 -41.11 7.22 8.91
N VAL A 521 -40.98 6.46 10.00
CA VAL A 521 -42.10 5.90 10.78
C VAL A 521 -43.02 6.99 11.31
N LEU A 522 -42.47 8.07 11.90
CA LEU A 522 -43.28 9.18 12.44
C LEU A 522 -44.13 9.91 11.39
N ARG A 523 -43.77 9.81 10.12
CA ARG A 523 -44.39 10.57 9.01
C ARG A 523 -45.32 9.72 8.14
N GLU A 524 -45.65 8.50 8.58
CA GLU A 524 -46.36 7.53 7.74
C GLU A 524 -47.57 6.87 8.42
N LYS A 525 -48.57 6.53 7.62
CA LYS A 525 -49.76 5.80 8.07
C LYS A 525 -49.54 4.28 8.17
N LYS A 526 -48.59 3.73 7.40
CA LYS A 526 -48.18 2.30 7.39
C LYS A 526 -46.70 2.17 7.77
N PRO A 527 -46.36 2.25 9.06
CA PRO A 527 -44.96 2.33 9.51
C PRO A 527 -44.15 1.03 9.29
N MET A 528 -44.82 -0.11 9.12
CA MET A 528 -44.17 -1.42 9.10
C MET A 528 -43.13 -1.56 7.98
N ASN A 529 -43.37 -1.00 6.80
CA ASN A 529 -42.39 -1.06 5.70
C ASN A 529 -41.07 -0.38 6.10
N TYR A 530 -41.13 0.81 6.71
CA TYR A 530 -39.94 1.53 7.15
C TYR A 530 -39.24 0.85 8.32
N VAL A 531 -40.00 0.19 9.22
CA VAL A 531 -39.42 -0.65 10.27
C VAL A 531 -38.63 -1.81 9.63
N MET A 532 -39.22 -2.52 8.67
CA MET A 532 -38.53 -3.60 7.96
C MET A 532 -37.30 -3.12 7.19
N SER A 533 -37.40 -2.00 6.46
CA SER A 533 -36.27 -1.39 5.75
C SER A 533 -35.13 -0.98 6.70
N THR A 534 -35.47 -0.50 7.90
CA THR A 534 -34.47 -0.19 8.94
C THR A 534 -33.82 -1.46 9.50
N LEU A 535 -34.60 -2.51 9.76
CA LEU A 535 -34.08 -3.80 10.23
C LEU A 535 -33.15 -4.44 9.20
N ILE A 536 -33.49 -4.40 7.91
CA ILE A 536 -32.64 -4.89 6.82
C ILE A 536 -31.28 -4.18 6.85
N ILE A 537 -31.28 -2.86 7.01
CA ILE A 537 -30.04 -2.07 7.10
C ILE A 537 -29.21 -2.49 8.32
N LEU A 538 -29.83 -2.61 9.50
CA LEU A 538 -29.12 -2.99 10.72
C LEU A 538 -28.54 -4.41 10.64
N ILE A 539 -29.29 -5.37 10.09
CA ILE A 539 -28.81 -6.73 9.85
C ILE A 539 -27.63 -6.71 8.87
N GLY A 540 -27.72 -5.95 7.77
CA GLY A 540 -26.62 -5.82 6.81
C GLY A 540 -25.35 -5.22 7.42
N ILE A 541 -25.48 -4.20 8.28
CA ILE A 541 -24.33 -3.63 9.02
C ILE A 541 -23.72 -4.67 9.95
N ARG A 542 -24.53 -5.53 10.59
CA ARG A 542 -24.06 -6.61 11.47
C ARG A 542 -23.42 -7.76 10.72
N LEU A 543 -23.95 -8.16 9.56
CA LEU A 543 -23.34 -9.20 8.72
C LEU A 543 -21.93 -8.84 8.26
N GLY A 544 -21.60 -7.55 8.20
CA GLY A 544 -20.25 -7.08 7.88
C GLY A 544 -19.17 -7.59 8.83
N THR A 545 -19.51 -8.04 10.05
CA THR A 545 -18.52 -8.62 10.98
C THR A 545 -18.00 -9.98 10.53
N LEU A 546 -18.70 -10.66 9.62
CA LEU A 546 -18.28 -11.96 9.08
C LEU A 546 -17.04 -11.86 8.19
N ASN A 547 -16.71 -10.65 7.74
CA ASN A 547 -15.55 -10.35 6.90
C ASN A 547 -14.55 -9.44 7.61
N LEU A 548 -14.64 -9.30 8.94
CA LEU A 548 -13.71 -8.47 9.69
C LEU A 548 -12.29 -9.05 9.57
N ARG A 549 -11.38 -8.22 9.07
CA ARG A 549 -9.95 -8.50 9.00
C ARG A 549 -9.24 -7.82 10.16
N CYS A 550 -8.40 -8.56 10.85
CA CYS A 550 -7.70 -8.05 12.02
C CYS A 550 -6.56 -7.13 11.59
N ARG A 551 -6.38 -6.05 12.35
CA ARG A 551 -5.19 -5.22 12.27
C ARG A 551 -4.13 -5.74 13.22
N GLU A 552 -2.86 -5.56 12.89
CA GLU A 552 -1.77 -5.89 13.83
C GLU A 552 -1.88 -5.09 15.14
N GLU A 553 -2.39 -3.85 15.09
CA GLU A 553 -2.55 -3.03 16.28
C GLU A 553 -3.75 -3.44 17.15
N HIS A 554 -4.53 -4.45 16.75
CA HIS A 554 -5.58 -5.02 17.58
C HIS A 554 -5.00 -6.09 18.52
N PRO A 555 -5.00 -5.87 19.84
CA PRO A 555 -4.68 -6.93 20.78
C PRO A 555 -5.77 -8.01 20.70
N GLU A 556 -5.36 -9.27 20.58
CA GLU A 556 -6.24 -10.45 20.67
C GLU A 556 -7.42 -10.44 19.67
N CYS A 557 -7.14 -10.16 18.39
CA CYS A 557 -8.15 -10.22 17.34
C CYS A 557 -8.14 -11.58 16.62
N GLU A 558 -9.27 -12.29 16.67
CA GLU A 558 -9.51 -13.45 15.83
C GLU A 558 -10.21 -13.04 14.54
N GLU A 559 -9.67 -13.52 13.42
CA GLU A 559 -10.23 -13.19 12.13
C GLU A 559 -11.53 -13.90 11.84
N ALA A 560 -12.41 -13.18 11.15
CA ALA A 560 -13.67 -13.75 10.74
C ALA A 560 -13.47 -14.76 9.59
N PHE A 561 -14.22 -15.85 9.64
CA PHE A 561 -14.08 -16.96 8.69
C PHE A 561 -14.20 -16.57 7.20
N PHE A 562 -14.99 -15.54 6.86
CA PHE A 562 -15.16 -15.10 5.47
C PHE A 562 -14.12 -14.06 5.02
N SER A 563 -13.33 -13.48 5.93
CA SER A 563 -12.26 -12.53 5.55
C SER A 563 -11.10 -13.22 4.82
N LYS A 564 -10.82 -14.49 5.15
CA LYS A 564 -9.77 -15.29 4.51
C LYS A 564 -10.13 -15.63 3.07
N HIS A 565 -9.15 -15.71 2.18
CA HIS A 565 -9.39 -16.22 0.83
C HIS A 565 -9.59 -17.75 0.88
N ILE A 566 -10.36 -18.33 -0.05
CA ILE A 566 -10.66 -19.77 -0.04
C ILE A 566 -9.42 -20.65 -0.17
N THR A 567 -8.36 -20.15 -0.81
CA THR A 567 -7.08 -20.84 -0.95
C THR A 567 -6.26 -20.89 0.35
N GLN A 568 -6.56 -20.00 1.31
CA GLN A 568 -5.91 -19.95 2.63
C GLN A 568 -6.62 -20.81 3.68
N LEU A 569 -7.79 -21.38 3.34
CA LEU A 569 -8.51 -22.28 4.23
C LEU A 569 -7.91 -23.68 4.16
N SER A 570 -7.86 -24.36 5.29
CA SER A 570 -7.52 -25.78 5.39
C SER A 570 -8.45 -26.63 4.52
N ASP A 571 -7.90 -27.69 3.93
CA ASP A 571 -8.67 -28.66 3.13
C ASP A 571 -9.48 -29.61 4.03
N ASP A 572 -10.40 -29.04 4.80
CA ASP A 572 -11.30 -29.75 5.71
C ASP A 572 -12.79 -29.39 5.45
N TYR A 573 -13.67 -29.86 6.34
CA TYR A 573 -15.11 -29.62 6.25
C TYR A 573 -15.50 -28.13 6.29
N THR A 574 -14.67 -27.26 6.87
CA THR A 574 -14.93 -25.82 6.94
C THR A 574 -14.91 -25.20 5.54
N LYS A 575 -13.89 -25.50 4.73
CA LYS A 575 -13.76 -25.02 3.34
C LYS A 575 -14.93 -25.50 2.47
N VAL A 576 -15.36 -26.75 2.64
CA VAL A 576 -16.55 -27.30 1.96
C VAL A 576 -17.83 -26.57 2.38
N SER A 577 -18.04 -26.38 3.70
CA SER A 577 -19.22 -25.68 4.22
C SER A 577 -19.32 -24.25 3.70
N ARG A 578 -18.18 -23.54 3.57
CA ARG A 578 -18.11 -22.19 3.01
C ARG A 578 -18.59 -22.17 1.57
N MET A 579 -18.09 -23.08 0.73
CA MET A 579 -18.49 -23.17 -0.67
C MET A 579 -20.00 -23.42 -0.82
N ILE A 580 -20.58 -24.26 0.05
CA ILE A 580 -22.03 -24.52 0.06
C ILE A 580 -22.80 -23.24 0.44
N ILE A 581 -22.39 -22.54 1.50
CA ILE A 581 -23.03 -21.29 1.92
C ILE A 581 -22.97 -20.23 0.82
N SER A 582 -21.79 -20.02 0.23
CA SER A 582 -21.57 -19.08 -0.87
C SER A 582 -22.39 -19.45 -2.11
N GLY A 583 -22.49 -20.74 -2.45
CA GLY A 583 -23.32 -21.24 -3.54
C GLY A 583 -24.82 -21.03 -3.31
N ILE A 584 -25.31 -21.23 -2.08
CA ILE A 584 -26.71 -20.96 -1.71
C ILE A 584 -27.00 -19.46 -1.83
N ALA A 585 -26.11 -18.59 -1.32
CA ALA A 585 -26.25 -17.15 -1.41
C ALA A 585 -26.29 -16.66 -2.87
N LEU A 586 -25.39 -17.20 -3.71
CA LEU A 586 -25.35 -16.88 -5.14
C LEU A 586 -26.60 -17.36 -5.88
N THR A 587 -27.13 -18.54 -5.53
CA THR A 587 -28.37 -19.07 -6.10
C THR A 587 -29.57 -18.20 -5.72
N PHE A 588 -29.66 -17.78 -4.46
CA PHE A 588 -30.69 -16.84 -4.00
C PHE A 588 -30.61 -15.52 -4.76
N PHE A 589 -29.40 -14.98 -4.92
CA PHE A 589 -29.18 -13.76 -5.70
C PHE A 589 -29.59 -13.93 -7.16
N ALA A 590 -29.16 -15.00 -7.83
CA ALA A 590 -29.53 -15.31 -9.21
C ALA A 590 -31.05 -15.47 -9.39
N LYS A 591 -31.75 -16.06 -8.42
CA LYS A 591 -33.22 -16.17 -8.43
C LYS A 591 -33.88 -14.79 -8.36
N ARG A 592 -33.35 -13.87 -7.55
CA ARG A 592 -33.85 -12.49 -7.47
C ARG A 592 -33.71 -11.74 -8.80
N LEU A 593 -32.70 -12.08 -9.60
CA LEU A 593 -32.48 -11.49 -10.93
C LEU A 593 -33.47 -12.02 -12.00
N GLN A 594 -34.33 -13.00 -11.69
CA GLN A 594 -35.29 -13.62 -12.64
C GLN A 594 -36.51 -12.76 -12.99
N SER A 595 -36.70 -11.60 -12.37
CA SER A 595 -37.90 -10.77 -12.56
C SER A 595 -38.04 -10.13 -13.96
N GLY A 596 -37.06 -10.31 -14.85
CA GLY A 596 -37.11 -9.85 -16.25
C GLY A 596 -36.63 -10.91 -17.24
N ASN A 597 -37.18 -10.86 -18.46
CA ASN A 597 -36.88 -11.81 -19.54
C ASN A 597 -36.00 -11.22 -20.67
N ASP A 598 -35.42 -10.04 -20.47
CA ASP A 598 -34.52 -9.46 -21.46
C ASP A 598 -33.14 -10.15 -21.48
N ILE A 599 -32.35 -9.84 -22.52
CA ILE A 599 -31.03 -10.42 -22.72
C ILE A 599 -30.08 -10.11 -21.55
N VAL A 600 -30.20 -8.94 -20.91
CA VAL A 600 -29.34 -8.56 -19.78
C VAL A 600 -29.64 -9.44 -18.56
N HIS A 601 -30.91 -9.76 -18.29
CA HIS A 601 -31.29 -10.69 -17.22
C HIS A 601 -30.80 -12.12 -17.48
N ILE A 602 -30.75 -12.56 -18.74
CA ILE A 602 -30.13 -13.84 -19.11
C ILE A 602 -28.62 -13.79 -18.84
N LEU A 603 -27.93 -12.77 -19.33
CA LEU A 603 -26.48 -12.62 -19.17
C LEU A 603 -26.07 -12.56 -17.70
N LYS A 604 -26.79 -11.83 -16.85
CA LYS A 604 -26.57 -11.81 -15.40
C LYS A 604 -26.59 -13.21 -14.76
N ARG A 605 -27.57 -14.03 -15.14
CA ARG A 605 -27.70 -15.42 -14.63
C ARG A 605 -26.55 -16.29 -15.09
N VAL A 606 -26.16 -16.19 -16.36
CA VAL A 606 -24.98 -16.88 -16.90
C VAL A 606 -23.73 -16.44 -16.15
N MET A 607 -23.60 -15.14 -15.87
CA MET A 607 -22.48 -14.59 -15.12
C MET A 607 -22.41 -15.17 -13.72
N CYS A 608 -23.53 -15.30 -12.99
CA CYS A 608 -23.54 -16.01 -11.69
C CYS A 608 -23.06 -17.46 -11.81
N ILE A 609 -23.48 -18.20 -12.84
CA ILE A 609 -23.02 -19.58 -13.05
C ILE A 609 -21.50 -19.62 -13.28
N VAL A 610 -20.98 -18.73 -14.13
CA VAL A 610 -19.55 -18.61 -14.40
C VAL A 610 -18.77 -18.25 -13.13
N THR A 611 -19.30 -17.34 -12.30
CA THR A 611 -18.72 -16.97 -11.00
C THR A 611 -18.65 -18.17 -10.05
N TYR A 612 -19.70 -18.99 -9.98
CA TYR A 612 -19.66 -20.21 -9.17
C TYR A 612 -18.57 -21.17 -9.63
N PHE A 613 -18.45 -21.40 -10.94
CA PHE A 613 -17.38 -22.23 -11.49
C PHE A 613 -15.99 -21.66 -11.22
N ASN A 614 -15.82 -20.34 -11.30
CA ASN A 614 -14.57 -19.68 -10.95
C ASN A 614 -14.15 -20.00 -9.51
N TRP A 615 -15.07 -19.93 -8.54
CA TRP A 615 -14.80 -20.31 -7.16
C TRP A 615 -14.50 -21.80 -7.01
N MET A 616 -15.24 -22.66 -7.70
CA MET A 616 -14.99 -24.11 -7.71
C MET A 616 -13.62 -24.48 -8.27
N PHE A 617 -13.14 -23.77 -9.28
CA PHE A 617 -11.78 -23.97 -9.79
C PHE A 617 -10.72 -23.45 -8.82
N GLY A 618 -10.99 -22.35 -8.10
CA GLY A 618 -10.12 -21.87 -7.02
C GLY A 618 -10.12 -22.76 -5.77
N PHE A 619 -11.17 -23.55 -5.55
CA PHE A 619 -11.24 -24.55 -4.49
C PHE A 619 -10.23 -25.68 -4.71
N GLN A 620 -9.99 -26.08 -5.97
CA GLN A 620 -9.00 -27.10 -6.32
C GLN A 620 -7.62 -26.49 -6.55
N GLN A 621 -6.64 -26.89 -5.75
CA GLN A 621 -5.28 -26.35 -5.81
C GLN A 621 -4.40 -26.95 -6.93
N ASP A 622 -4.92 -27.89 -7.72
CA ASP A 622 -4.17 -28.51 -8.84
C ASP A 622 -3.97 -27.51 -9.99
N GLN A 623 -2.73 -27.46 -10.50
CA GLN A 623 -2.28 -26.60 -11.59
C GLN A 623 -3.19 -26.67 -12.83
N LYS A 624 -3.81 -27.84 -13.11
CA LYS A 624 -4.78 -28.00 -14.22
C LYS A 624 -6.01 -27.11 -14.04
N PHE A 625 -6.47 -26.88 -12.81
CA PHE A 625 -7.67 -26.09 -12.53
C PHE A 625 -7.42 -24.59 -12.47
N LYS A 626 -6.18 -24.15 -12.24
CA LYS A 626 -5.82 -22.72 -12.26
C LYS A 626 -6.16 -22.06 -13.61
N ASN A 627 -5.91 -22.74 -14.73
CA ASN A 627 -6.24 -22.22 -16.07
C ASN A 627 -7.76 -22.08 -16.27
N TYR A 628 -8.56 -23.05 -15.82
CA TYR A 628 -10.02 -22.95 -15.87
C TYR A 628 -10.57 -21.83 -14.99
N GLY A 629 -9.93 -21.59 -13.83
CA GLY A 629 -10.17 -20.42 -12.99
C GLY A 629 -9.96 -19.11 -13.76
N LEU A 630 -8.83 -18.97 -14.45
CA LEU A 630 -8.54 -17.78 -15.26
C LEU A 630 -9.55 -17.58 -16.40
N TYR A 631 -9.83 -18.63 -17.18
CA TYR A 631 -10.77 -18.53 -18.29
C TYR A 631 -12.19 -18.16 -17.83
N SER A 632 -12.66 -18.75 -16.74
CA SER A 632 -13.96 -18.40 -16.16
C SER A 632 -14.01 -16.95 -15.68
N ALA A 633 -12.94 -16.43 -15.06
CA ALA A 633 -12.85 -15.02 -14.69
C ALA A 633 -12.90 -14.10 -15.92
N GLN A 634 -12.16 -14.42 -16.99
CA GLN A 634 -12.17 -13.65 -18.24
C GLN A 634 -13.54 -13.63 -18.91
N ILE A 635 -14.24 -14.78 -18.92
CA ILE A 635 -15.62 -14.88 -19.41
C ILE A 635 -16.54 -13.99 -18.57
N ALA A 636 -16.42 -14.00 -17.24
CA ALA A 636 -17.20 -13.14 -16.36
C ALA A 636 -16.96 -11.64 -16.64
N LEU A 637 -15.71 -11.24 -16.89
CA LEU A 637 -15.36 -9.86 -17.26
C LEU A 637 -15.97 -9.47 -18.62
N LEU A 638 -15.89 -10.35 -19.62
CA LEU A 638 -16.52 -10.12 -20.92
C LEU A 638 -18.04 -9.96 -20.80
N LEU A 639 -18.68 -10.87 -20.07
CA LEU A 639 -20.12 -10.82 -19.80
C LEU A 639 -20.51 -9.54 -19.06
N PHE A 640 -19.68 -9.07 -18.12
CA PHE A 640 -19.89 -7.81 -17.41
C PHE A 640 -19.88 -6.63 -18.38
N VAL A 641 -18.84 -6.49 -19.20
CA VAL A 641 -18.70 -5.38 -20.16
C VAL A 641 -19.87 -5.37 -21.14
N VAL A 642 -20.22 -6.52 -21.73
CA VAL A 642 -21.35 -6.65 -22.65
C VAL A 642 -22.66 -6.29 -21.95
N SER A 643 -22.88 -6.76 -20.73
CA SER A 643 -24.10 -6.48 -19.97
C SER A 643 -24.25 -5.01 -19.58
N VAL A 644 -23.15 -4.32 -19.25
CA VAL A 644 -23.16 -2.87 -18.97
C VAL A 644 -23.53 -2.09 -20.22
N VAL A 645 -22.93 -2.41 -21.38
CA VAL A 645 -23.22 -1.75 -22.65
C VAL A 645 -24.68 -1.98 -23.09
N LEU A 646 -25.20 -3.19 -22.94
CA LEU A 646 -26.60 -3.50 -23.27
C LEU A 646 -27.57 -2.83 -22.31
N SER A 647 -27.26 -2.81 -21.00
CA SER A 647 -28.07 -2.09 -20.00
C SER A 647 -28.18 -0.61 -20.36
N TYR A 648 -27.09 -0.01 -20.84
CA TYR A 648 -27.09 1.37 -21.28
C TYR A 648 -27.96 1.63 -22.50
N ARG A 649 -27.91 0.74 -23.51
CA ARG A 649 -28.64 0.93 -24.77
C ARG A 649 -30.14 0.69 -24.68
N HIS A 650 -30.58 -0.23 -23.82
CA HIS A 650 -31.94 -0.74 -23.85
C HIS A 650 -32.80 -0.35 -22.65
N GLU A 651 -32.22 0.20 -21.58
CA GLU A 651 -32.95 0.42 -20.33
C GLU A 651 -33.35 1.88 -20.08
N ASN A 652 -34.50 2.04 -19.45
CA ASN A 652 -34.91 3.32 -18.86
C ASN A 652 -33.94 3.76 -17.74
N ARG A 653 -33.67 5.07 -17.68
CA ARG A 653 -32.74 5.69 -16.70
C ARG A 653 -32.98 5.26 -15.25
N ARG A 654 -34.25 5.14 -14.83
CA ARG A 654 -34.65 4.75 -13.47
C ARG A 654 -34.22 3.35 -13.03
N ASN A 655 -34.04 2.43 -13.98
CA ASN A 655 -33.64 1.04 -13.71
C ASN A 655 -32.16 0.77 -13.99
N LEU A 656 -31.47 1.71 -14.64
CA LEU A 656 -30.08 1.53 -15.04
C LEU A 656 -29.15 1.34 -13.84
N VAL A 657 -29.25 2.19 -12.82
CA VAL A 657 -28.35 2.12 -11.65
C VAL A 657 -28.51 0.81 -10.86
N PRO A 658 -29.72 0.37 -10.46
CA PRO A 658 -29.89 -0.93 -9.82
C PRO A 658 -29.35 -2.09 -10.66
N ARG A 659 -29.53 -2.04 -11.98
CA ARG A 659 -29.02 -3.10 -12.87
C ARG A 659 -27.49 -3.12 -12.93
N VAL A 660 -26.85 -1.96 -12.97
CA VAL A 660 -25.39 -1.82 -12.96
C VAL A 660 -24.82 -2.27 -11.62
N LEU A 661 -25.47 -1.92 -10.50
CA LEU A 661 -25.10 -2.42 -9.17
C LEU A 661 -25.09 -3.95 -9.12
N ASP A 662 -26.13 -4.62 -9.64
CA ASP A 662 -26.16 -6.09 -9.68
C ASP A 662 -24.96 -6.67 -10.46
N LEU A 663 -24.57 -6.04 -11.57
CA LEU A 663 -23.44 -6.49 -12.40
C LEU A 663 -22.11 -6.31 -11.67
N PHE A 664 -21.92 -5.18 -10.98
CA PHE A 664 -20.73 -4.98 -10.17
C PHE A 664 -20.66 -5.95 -8.99
N ILE A 665 -21.77 -6.31 -8.36
CA ILE A 665 -21.78 -7.31 -7.28
C ILE A 665 -21.19 -8.64 -7.76
N ILE A 666 -21.61 -9.11 -8.95
CA ILE A 666 -21.11 -10.36 -9.54
C ILE A 666 -19.64 -10.22 -9.94
N LEU A 667 -19.24 -9.11 -10.57
CA LEU A 667 -17.84 -8.87 -10.95
C LEU A 667 -16.92 -8.82 -9.72
N LEU A 668 -17.32 -8.07 -8.70
CA LEU A 668 -16.56 -7.95 -7.46
C LEU A 668 -16.48 -9.28 -6.73
N SER A 669 -17.50 -10.13 -6.79
CA SER A 669 -17.42 -11.47 -6.17
C SER A 669 -16.54 -12.45 -6.95
N VAL A 670 -16.24 -12.19 -8.23
CA VAL A 670 -15.14 -12.87 -8.93
C VAL A 670 -13.80 -12.30 -8.47
N LEU A 671 -13.73 -10.98 -8.28
CA LEU A 671 -12.51 -10.25 -7.98
C LEU A 671 -11.97 -10.47 -6.55
N GLY A 672 -12.84 -10.36 -5.54
CA GLY A 672 -12.50 -10.56 -4.12
C GLY A 672 -12.85 -11.95 -3.60
N GLY A 673 -13.37 -12.83 -4.47
CA GLY A 673 -13.78 -14.19 -4.11
C GLY A 673 -15.16 -14.28 -3.46
N ASP A 674 -15.45 -15.48 -2.96
CA ASP A 674 -16.76 -15.86 -2.46
C ASP A 674 -17.16 -15.17 -1.14
N GLY A 675 -16.16 -14.86 -0.30
CA GLY A 675 -16.36 -14.36 1.07
C GLY A 675 -17.13 -13.04 1.15
N ILE A 676 -16.95 -12.18 0.14
CA ILE A 676 -17.56 -10.86 0.12
C ILE A 676 -18.98 -10.84 -0.46
N LEU A 677 -19.45 -11.92 -1.11
CA LEU A 677 -20.73 -11.92 -1.84
C LEU A 677 -21.91 -11.54 -0.93
N VAL A 678 -22.00 -12.17 0.25
CA VAL A 678 -23.11 -11.94 1.19
C VAL A 678 -23.18 -10.46 1.57
N GLN A 679 -22.02 -9.84 1.79
CA GLN A 679 -21.93 -8.44 2.16
C GLN A 679 -22.28 -7.50 0.99
N LEU A 680 -21.88 -7.84 -0.24
CA LEU A 680 -22.26 -7.08 -1.43
C LEU A 680 -23.78 -7.13 -1.67
N ILE A 681 -24.41 -8.29 -1.44
CA ILE A 681 -25.89 -8.43 -1.49
C ILE A 681 -26.54 -7.59 -0.39
N ALA A 682 -26.04 -7.65 0.85
CA ALA A 682 -26.56 -6.84 1.96
C ALA A 682 -26.45 -5.34 1.67
N THR A 683 -25.34 -4.91 1.06
CA THR A 683 -25.10 -3.53 0.64
C THR A 683 -26.13 -3.06 -0.39
N ARG A 684 -26.42 -3.90 -1.39
CA ARG A 684 -27.48 -3.64 -2.37
C ARG A 684 -28.83 -3.42 -1.70
N GLU A 685 -29.20 -4.29 -0.77
CA GLU A 685 -30.48 -4.19 -0.06
C GLU A 685 -30.56 -2.95 0.82
N PHE A 686 -29.45 -2.54 1.46
CA PHE A 686 -29.37 -1.25 2.13
C PHE A 686 -29.67 -0.12 1.14
N LEU A 687 -28.95 -0.01 0.03
CA LEU A 687 -29.12 1.09 -0.92
C LEU A 687 -30.56 1.18 -1.45
N MET A 688 -31.20 0.04 -1.70
CA MET A 688 -32.61 -0.01 -2.09
C MET A 688 -33.55 0.44 -0.97
N ALA A 689 -33.32 0.01 0.28
CA ALA A 689 -34.08 0.45 1.45
C ALA A 689 -33.94 1.96 1.69
N LEU A 690 -32.73 2.51 1.53
CA LEU A 690 -32.50 3.96 1.63
C LEU A 690 -33.22 4.71 0.50
N LYS A 691 -33.24 4.18 -0.72
CA LYS A 691 -33.99 4.75 -1.84
C LYS A 691 -35.50 4.76 -1.58
N GLU A 692 -36.05 3.71 -0.97
CA GLU A 692 -37.47 3.66 -0.57
C GLU A 692 -37.80 4.72 0.49
N MET A 693 -36.89 4.97 1.45
CA MET A 693 -37.06 5.96 2.50
C MET A 693 -36.80 7.41 2.03
N SER A 694 -36.01 7.59 0.97
CA SER A 694 -35.53 8.88 0.48
C SER A 694 -36.60 9.98 0.33
N PRO A 695 -37.82 9.71 -0.17
CA PRO A 695 -38.85 10.74 -0.34
C PRO A 695 -39.24 11.45 0.96
N LYS A 696 -38.99 10.83 2.12
CA LYS A 696 -39.27 11.40 3.45
C LYS A 696 -38.06 12.09 4.07
N LEU A 697 -36.90 12.01 3.42
CA LEU A 697 -35.61 12.50 3.90
C LEU A 697 -35.19 13.77 3.16
N ASP A 698 -34.37 14.56 3.81
CA ASP A 698 -33.68 15.71 3.22
C ASP A 698 -32.31 15.30 2.69
N SER A 699 -31.79 16.09 1.74
CA SER A 699 -30.56 15.77 1.00
C SER A 699 -29.34 15.58 1.91
N ILE A 700 -29.26 16.29 3.05
CA ILE A 700 -28.17 16.12 4.01
C ILE A 700 -28.22 14.74 4.69
N THR A 701 -29.40 14.28 5.10
CA THR A 701 -29.57 12.96 5.74
C THR A 701 -29.17 11.85 4.78
N ILE A 702 -29.55 11.98 3.50
CA ILE A 702 -29.16 11.03 2.44
C ILE A 702 -27.64 11.03 2.25
N ALA A 703 -27.04 12.22 2.09
CA ALA A 703 -25.61 12.38 1.86
C ALA A 703 -24.75 11.84 3.00
N THR A 704 -25.08 12.16 4.26
CA THR A 704 -24.33 11.66 5.42
C THR A 704 -24.52 10.16 5.62
N SER A 705 -25.72 9.62 5.35
CA SER A 705 -25.96 8.17 5.38
C SER A 705 -25.11 7.42 4.35
N LEU A 706 -25.06 7.93 3.11
CA LEU A 706 -24.24 7.33 2.05
C LEU A 706 -22.74 7.47 2.33
N SER A 707 -22.31 8.59 2.91
CA SER A 707 -20.90 8.77 3.29
C SER A 707 -20.46 7.78 4.37
N LEU A 708 -21.26 7.59 5.42
CA LEU A 708 -21.00 6.56 6.45
C LEU A 708 -21.04 5.15 5.85
N LEU A 709 -22.02 4.89 4.98
CA LEU A 709 -22.15 3.59 4.32
C LEU A 709 -20.95 3.25 3.44
N SER A 710 -20.33 4.22 2.76
CA SER A 710 -19.11 3.98 1.98
C SER A 710 -18.02 3.34 2.83
N TRP A 711 -17.84 3.80 4.08
CA TRP A 711 -16.86 3.26 5.01
C TRP A 711 -17.28 1.93 5.65
N VAL A 712 -18.58 1.76 5.94
CA VAL A 712 -19.09 0.45 6.37
C VAL A 712 -18.79 -0.60 5.31
N ILE A 713 -19.04 -0.28 4.03
CA ILE A 713 -18.77 -1.20 2.92
C ILE A 713 -17.28 -1.52 2.86
N PHE A 714 -16.42 -0.49 2.87
CA PHE A 714 -14.95 -0.62 2.87
C PHE A 714 -14.45 -1.64 3.92
N TYR A 715 -14.84 -1.49 5.19
CA TYR A 715 -14.43 -2.42 6.23
C TYR A 715 -15.09 -3.79 6.08
N SER A 716 -16.36 -3.83 5.69
CA SER A 716 -17.11 -5.09 5.56
C SER A 716 -16.72 -5.94 4.36
N THR A 717 -15.94 -5.40 3.42
CA THR A 717 -15.31 -6.17 2.34
C THR A 717 -13.87 -6.57 2.66
N GLY A 718 -13.45 -6.46 3.93
CA GLY A 718 -12.18 -6.99 4.42
C GLY A 718 -11.00 -6.04 4.30
N HIS A 719 -11.22 -4.73 4.18
CA HIS A 719 -10.15 -3.75 4.02
C HIS A 719 -9.92 -2.91 5.27
N ASN A 720 -8.66 -2.56 5.54
CA ASN A 720 -8.28 -1.49 6.45
C ASN A 720 -7.49 -0.42 5.69
N PRO A 721 -7.49 0.83 6.19
CA PRO A 721 -6.74 1.91 5.57
C PRO A 721 -5.27 1.84 5.97
N VAL A 722 -4.59 0.75 5.60
CA VAL A 722 -3.15 0.49 5.79
C VAL A 722 -2.59 -0.08 4.47
N PHE A 723 -1.32 0.19 4.17
CA PHE A 723 -0.75 -0.19 2.86
C PHE A 723 -0.61 -1.69 2.66
N SER A 724 -0.35 -2.44 3.73
CA SER A 724 -0.26 -3.91 3.70
C SER A 724 -1.59 -4.61 3.41
N ASP A 725 -2.72 -3.92 3.61
CA ASP A 725 -4.06 -4.47 3.32
C ASP A 725 -4.53 -4.21 1.88
N ILE A 726 -3.68 -3.64 1.02
CA ILE A 726 -4.03 -3.43 -0.39
C ILE A 726 -4.15 -4.80 -1.08
N PRO A 727 -5.32 -5.14 -1.68
CA PRO A 727 -5.56 -6.48 -2.19
C PRO A 727 -4.96 -6.66 -3.59
N PHE A 728 -3.62 -6.74 -3.68
CA PHE A 728 -2.91 -6.84 -4.96
C PHE A 728 -3.31 -8.07 -5.78
N ARG A 729 -3.78 -9.15 -5.15
CA ARG A 729 -4.35 -10.32 -5.84
C ARG A 729 -5.44 -9.96 -6.85
N ALA A 730 -6.21 -8.90 -6.60
CA ALA A 730 -7.26 -8.41 -7.48
C ALA A 730 -6.73 -8.03 -8.88
N ALA A 731 -5.47 -7.61 -9.00
CA ALA A 731 -4.83 -7.32 -10.28
C ALA A 731 -4.78 -8.55 -11.21
N PHE A 732 -4.69 -9.76 -10.64
CA PHE A 732 -4.35 -11.00 -11.34
C PHE A 732 -5.52 -11.96 -11.52
N VAL A 733 -6.73 -11.52 -11.18
CA VAL A 733 -7.92 -12.37 -11.30
C VAL A 733 -8.26 -12.61 -12.78
N PHE A 734 -8.16 -11.57 -13.61
CA PHE A 734 -8.59 -11.62 -15.02
C PHE A 734 -7.44 -11.83 -16.01
N PHE A 735 -6.20 -11.54 -15.63
CA PHE A 735 -5.04 -11.60 -16.51
C PHE A 735 -3.87 -12.30 -15.79
N SER A 736 -3.11 -13.11 -16.53
CA SER A 736 -1.87 -13.75 -16.09
C SER A 736 -0.68 -13.08 -16.79
N GLY A 737 0.26 -12.50 -16.02
CA GLY A 737 1.50 -11.89 -16.52
C GLY A 737 1.40 -10.42 -16.98
N GLU A 738 2.49 -9.93 -17.57
CA GLU A 738 2.73 -8.52 -17.97
C GLU A 738 1.94 -7.99 -19.19
N SER A 739 0.87 -8.64 -19.66
CA SER A 739 0.24 -8.19 -20.92
C SER A 739 -0.32 -6.75 -20.82
N LEU A 740 0.21 -5.82 -21.63
CA LEU A 740 -0.33 -4.56 -22.23
C LEU A 740 -1.32 -3.66 -21.44
N VAL A 741 -1.68 -3.97 -20.19
CA VAL A 741 -2.81 -3.39 -19.48
C VAL A 741 -2.54 -3.25 -17.97
N ARG A 742 -1.32 -2.85 -17.57
CA ARG A 742 -0.99 -2.46 -16.18
C ARG A 742 -2.03 -1.51 -15.57
N SER A 743 -2.58 -0.61 -16.39
CA SER A 743 -3.67 0.29 -15.98
C SER A 743 -4.98 -0.43 -15.62
N ALA A 744 -5.33 -1.54 -16.28
CA ALA A 744 -6.52 -2.32 -15.92
C ALA A 744 -6.32 -3.11 -14.63
N GLN A 745 -5.12 -3.65 -14.42
CA GLN A 745 -4.75 -4.35 -13.19
C GLN A 745 -4.88 -3.42 -11.97
N GLY A 746 -4.31 -2.21 -12.06
CA GLY A 746 -4.50 -1.17 -11.03
C GLY A 746 -5.97 -0.77 -10.84
N LEU A 747 -6.75 -0.68 -11.93
CA LEU A 747 -8.18 -0.41 -11.85
C LEU A 747 -8.94 -1.50 -11.07
N PHE A 748 -8.59 -2.78 -11.22
CA PHE A 748 -9.25 -3.85 -10.48
C PHE A 748 -8.95 -3.76 -8.98
N VAL A 749 -7.70 -3.52 -8.59
CA VAL A 749 -7.35 -3.28 -7.18
C VAL A 749 -8.16 -2.12 -6.61
N ILE A 750 -8.24 -1.00 -7.35
CA ILE A 750 -9.03 0.17 -6.97
C ILE A 750 -10.54 -0.16 -6.85
N LEU A 751 -11.09 -0.90 -7.81
CA LEU A 751 -12.51 -1.28 -7.81
C LEU A 751 -12.86 -2.18 -6.63
N HIS A 752 -11.97 -3.10 -6.28
CA HIS A 752 -12.15 -3.95 -5.11
C HIS A 752 -12.10 -3.11 -3.82
N LEU A 753 -11.02 -2.36 -3.64
CA LEU A 753 -10.73 -1.59 -2.44
C LEU A 753 -11.77 -0.50 -2.15
N PHE A 754 -12.27 0.16 -3.20
CA PHE A 754 -13.20 1.29 -3.08
C PHE A 754 -14.60 0.99 -3.64
N CYS A 755 -15.02 -0.27 -3.62
CA CYS A 755 -16.37 -0.67 -4.07
C CYS A 755 -17.48 0.11 -3.34
N GLY A 756 -17.29 0.44 -2.06
CA GLY A 756 -18.20 1.29 -1.29
C GLY A 756 -18.36 2.70 -1.86
N SER A 757 -17.26 3.33 -2.28
CA SER A 757 -17.27 4.64 -2.94
C SER A 757 -17.92 4.58 -4.32
N VAL A 758 -17.72 3.48 -5.06
CA VAL A 758 -18.41 3.25 -6.35
C VAL A 758 -19.92 3.12 -6.14
N PHE A 759 -20.36 2.28 -5.21
CA PHE A 759 -21.77 2.00 -4.98
C PHE A 759 -22.53 3.21 -4.44
N THR A 760 -21.94 3.92 -3.49
CA THR A 760 -22.54 5.15 -2.94
C THR A 760 -22.53 6.27 -3.97
N GLY A 761 -21.46 6.42 -4.77
CA GLY A 761 -21.40 7.35 -5.90
C GLY A 761 -22.51 7.11 -6.94
N LEU A 762 -22.72 5.86 -7.36
CA LEU A 762 -23.83 5.47 -8.26
C LEU A 762 -25.20 5.79 -7.64
N SER A 763 -25.38 5.46 -6.36
CA SER A 763 -26.65 5.67 -5.64
C SER A 763 -26.99 7.14 -5.44
N VAL A 764 -25.99 8.00 -5.21
CA VAL A 764 -26.17 9.45 -5.15
C VAL A 764 -26.73 9.99 -6.47
N VAL A 765 -26.27 9.48 -7.61
CA VAL A 765 -26.72 9.92 -8.92
C VAL A 765 -28.16 9.47 -9.19
N ASP A 766 -28.51 8.23 -8.84
CA ASP A 766 -29.89 7.71 -8.90
C ASP A 766 -30.85 8.55 -8.03
N LEU A 767 -30.45 8.89 -6.81
CA LEU A 767 -31.23 9.72 -5.89
C LEU A 767 -31.28 11.21 -6.30
N GLN A 768 -30.44 11.64 -7.23
CA GLN A 768 -30.42 13.04 -7.66
C GLN A 768 -31.64 13.41 -8.52
N GLU A 769 -32.32 12.43 -9.14
CA GLU A 769 -33.59 12.67 -9.84
C GLU A 769 -34.64 13.28 -8.91
N THR A 770 -34.67 12.85 -7.64
CA THR A 770 -35.59 13.33 -6.61
C THR A 770 -34.96 14.41 -5.72
N HIS A 771 -33.66 14.31 -5.44
CA HIS A 771 -32.92 15.22 -4.56
C HIS A 771 -31.77 15.92 -5.31
N LYS A 772 -32.08 17.01 -6.02
CA LYS A 772 -31.11 17.74 -6.86
C LYS A 772 -29.80 18.11 -6.15
N SER A 773 -29.85 18.37 -4.83
CA SER A 773 -28.72 18.75 -3.98
C SER A 773 -27.99 17.58 -3.32
N ALA A 774 -28.42 16.33 -3.50
CA ALA A 774 -27.79 15.17 -2.86
C ALA A 774 -26.32 15.00 -3.28
N ALA A 775 -26.01 15.11 -4.57
CA ALA A 775 -24.65 15.00 -5.09
C ALA A 775 -23.67 16.08 -4.57
N PRO A 776 -23.97 17.39 -4.66
CA PRO A 776 -23.05 18.40 -4.12
C PRO A 776 -22.89 18.27 -2.60
N ILE A 777 -23.97 17.98 -1.85
CA ILE A 777 -23.85 17.76 -0.40
C ILE A 777 -23.02 16.51 -0.08
N PHE A 778 -23.17 15.41 -0.84
CA PHE A 778 -22.38 14.20 -0.64
C PHE A 778 -20.88 14.44 -0.87
N VAL A 779 -20.52 15.18 -1.93
CA VAL A 779 -19.12 15.56 -2.16
C VAL A 779 -18.65 16.49 -1.04
N LEU A 780 -19.45 17.46 -0.60
CA LEU A 780 -19.11 18.35 0.51
C LEU A 780 -18.79 17.58 1.80
N VAL A 781 -19.66 16.65 2.23
CA VAL A 781 -19.42 15.87 3.48
C VAL A 781 -18.24 14.92 3.35
N SER A 782 -18.00 14.36 2.16
CA SER A 782 -16.86 13.47 1.89
C SER A 782 -15.53 14.25 1.83
N THR A 783 -15.55 15.47 1.26
CA THR A 783 -14.41 16.40 1.31
C THR A 783 -14.12 16.83 2.74
N LEU A 784 -15.16 17.12 3.53
CA LEU A 784 -14.99 17.49 4.93
C LEU A 784 -14.32 16.35 5.72
N GLN A 785 -14.77 15.11 5.54
CA GLN A 785 -14.13 13.94 6.16
C GLN A 785 -12.66 13.81 5.77
N THR A 786 -12.35 14.00 4.49
CA THR A 786 -10.97 13.94 3.98
C THR A 786 -10.11 15.08 4.55
N ALA A 787 -10.64 16.30 4.64
CA ALA A 787 -9.96 17.47 5.18
C ALA A 787 -9.69 17.35 6.69
N ILE A 788 -10.63 16.77 7.45
CA ILE A 788 -10.44 16.50 8.88
C ILE A 788 -9.40 15.38 9.08
N SER A 789 -9.43 14.31 8.27
CA SER A 789 -8.40 13.26 8.30
C SER A 789 -7.01 13.82 7.95
N CYS A 790 -6.93 14.71 6.95
CA CYS A 790 -5.71 15.46 6.62
C CYS A 790 -5.22 16.30 7.80
N SER A 791 -6.12 17.00 8.50
CA SER A 791 -5.76 17.81 9.67
C SER A 791 -5.27 16.96 10.84
N ALA A 792 -5.88 15.79 11.05
CA ALA A 792 -5.41 14.82 12.04
C ALA A 792 -4.00 14.31 11.72
N ALA A 793 -3.71 13.98 10.45
CA ALA A 793 -2.38 13.62 10.00
C ALA A 793 -1.34 14.74 10.24
N ILE A 794 -1.70 16.01 10.00
CA ILE A 794 -0.82 17.17 10.30
C ILE A 794 -0.61 17.32 11.81
N ALA A 795 -1.67 17.16 12.61
CA ALA A 795 -1.59 17.27 14.06
C ALA A 795 -0.65 16.19 14.63
N HIS A 796 -0.76 14.97 14.11
CA HIS A 796 0.02 13.79 14.52
C HIS A 796 1.31 13.59 13.71
N ARG A 797 1.78 14.61 13.00
CA ARG A 797 2.97 14.54 12.13
C ARG A 797 4.29 14.14 12.83
N LYS A 798 4.34 14.23 14.15
CA LYS A 798 5.49 13.80 14.99
C LYS A 798 5.20 12.52 15.78
N HIS A 799 4.01 11.96 15.61
CA HIS A 799 3.60 10.75 16.31
C HIS A 799 4.25 9.52 15.66
N LEU A 800 4.61 8.52 16.47
CA LEU A 800 5.27 7.29 16.00
C LEU A 800 4.42 6.58 14.93
N MET A 801 3.10 6.55 15.12
CA MET A 801 2.13 5.95 14.19
C MET A 801 1.75 6.82 12.97
N MET A 802 2.49 7.89 12.65
CA MET A 802 2.16 8.80 11.55
C MET A 802 2.00 8.06 10.21
N TYR A 803 2.98 7.25 9.83
CA TYR A 803 2.96 6.53 8.55
C TYR A 803 2.25 5.18 8.61
N LYS A 804 2.06 4.62 9.82
CA LYS A 804 1.31 3.38 10.04
C LYS A 804 -0.20 3.58 10.01
N VAL A 805 -0.70 4.69 10.57
CA VAL A 805 -2.14 4.86 10.86
C VAL A 805 -2.71 6.15 10.26
N PHE A 806 -2.11 7.30 10.55
CA PHE A 806 -2.72 8.60 10.23
C PHE A 806 -2.61 8.99 8.76
N ALA A 807 -1.42 8.86 8.17
CA ALA A 807 -1.21 9.16 6.76
C ALA A 807 -1.97 8.18 5.84
N PRO A 808 -1.96 6.86 6.08
CA PRO A 808 -2.82 5.92 5.35
C PRO A 808 -4.31 6.28 5.45
N GLN A 809 -4.84 6.58 6.64
CA GLN A 809 -6.24 7.00 6.80
C GLN A 809 -6.59 8.21 5.91
N PHE A 810 -5.71 9.22 5.85
CA PHE A 810 -5.89 10.36 4.97
C PHE A 810 -5.86 9.96 3.48
N LEU A 811 -4.87 9.18 3.06
CA LEU A 811 -4.71 8.78 1.66
C LEU A 811 -5.88 7.94 1.14
N PHE A 812 -6.35 6.98 1.92
CA PHE A 812 -7.52 6.18 1.57
C PHE A 812 -8.79 7.04 1.49
N SER A 813 -8.97 7.99 2.43
CA SER A 813 -10.08 8.95 2.36
C SER A 813 -10.01 9.82 1.10
N ALA A 814 -8.82 10.28 0.73
CA ALA A 814 -8.58 11.08 -0.47
C ALA A 814 -8.91 10.29 -1.75
N VAL A 815 -8.42 9.06 -1.88
CA VAL A 815 -8.68 8.20 -3.05
C VAL A 815 -10.17 7.85 -3.14
N GLY A 816 -10.81 7.49 -2.03
CA GLY A 816 -12.26 7.23 -1.99
C GLY A 816 -13.11 8.44 -2.43
N LEU A 817 -12.70 9.66 -2.04
CA LEU A 817 -13.31 10.90 -2.51
C LEU A 817 -13.13 11.10 -4.03
N ILE A 818 -11.92 10.88 -4.55
CA ILE A 818 -11.62 10.99 -5.99
C ILE A 818 -12.47 10.01 -6.79
N ILE A 819 -12.60 8.76 -6.33
CA ILE A 819 -13.41 7.72 -6.98
C ILE A 819 -14.88 8.10 -6.95
N SER A 820 -15.39 8.53 -5.80
CA SER A 820 -16.76 9.00 -5.65
C SER A 820 -17.10 10.12 -6.64
N MET A 821 -16.22 11.12 -6.73
CA MET A 821 -16.36 12.24 -7.69
C MET A 821 -16.32 11.75 -9.15
N SER A 822 -15.38 10.86 -9.47
CA SER A 822 -15.22 10.30 -10.82
C SER A 822 -16.46 9.51 -11.24
N VAL A 823 -17.00 8.68 -10.36
CA VAL A 823 -18.24 7.92 -10.60
C VAL A 823 -19.42 8.87 -10.79
N ILE A 824 -19.55 9.92 -9.99
CA ILE A 824 -20.61 10.94 -10.16
C ILE A 824 -20.50 11.63 -11.53
N ILE A 825 -19.29 12.02 -11.95
CA ILE A 825 -19.07 12.65 -13.26
C ILE A 825 -19.40 11.68 -14.39
N LEU A 826 -18.80 10.50 -14.39
CA LEU A 826 -18.99 9.48 -15.43
C LEU A 826 -20.47 9.12 -15.56
N SER A 827 -21.15 8.85 -14.45
CA SER A 827 -22.58 8.53 -14.46
C SER A 827 -23.41 9.66 -15.08
N ARG A 828 -23.05 10.94 -14.87
CA ARG A 828 -23.74 12.07 -15.51
C ARG A 828 -23.44 12.21 -16.99
N VAL A 829 -22.23 11.86 -17.44
CA VAL A 829 -21.91 11.79 -18.88
C VAL A 829 -22.80 10.75 -19.54
N PHE A 830 -22.85 9.55 -18.96
CA PHE A 830 -23.60 8.45 -19.52
C PHE A 830 -25.12 8.67 -19.44
N LEU A 831 -25.64 9.21 -18.34
CA LEU A 831 -27.08 9.46 -18.15
C LEU A 831 -27.62 10.69 -18.91
N LYS A 832 -26.80 11.44 -19.64
CA LYS A 832 -27.28 12.49 -20.55
C LYS A 832 -27.77 11.86 -21.85
#